data_AF-A0A373GMD1-F1
#
_entry.id   AF-A0A373GMD1-F1
#
_cell.length_a   1.000
_cell.length_b   1.000
_cell.length_c   1.000
_cell.angle_alpha   90.00
_cell.angle_beta   90.00
_cell.angle_gamma   90.00
#
_symmetry.space_group_name_H-M   'P 1'
#
loop_
_entity.id
_entity.type
_entity.pdbx_description
1 polymer ?
#
loop_
_entity_poly.entity_id
_entity_poly.type
_entity_poly.pdbx_seq_one_letter_code
_entity_poly.pdbx_strand_id
1 'polypeptide(L)'
;MRKRIIATSLNKKRFLSGVFLTLLATVVNAQPFPYQQAGLPVSQRVDDLMKRMTLEEKIAQIRHLHSWDIFNEQTLDKEKLTAVVGETGYGFVEGFPLTGENCRSSMREIQEYMLTRTRLGIPAFTVAESLHGSAHEGSTIFPQNIALGSTFNPALAYRRACMTADDLHAQGMRQVLAPCIDVVRDLRWGRVEESYGEDPYLCGIFAQSEVKGYLDSGISPMLKHYGPHGNPLGGLNLASVDCGLYDLHAVYLKPFEMVLRHLPVYAVMSTYNSWNRIPNSASRYLLTDILRDRWGFKGYVYSDWGAIEMLETFHHTAANKAEAAIQALTAGLDVEASSECYPELFRLVKEGKLDKSYIDTAVRRVLTAKFECGLFEDPYGDKHAASGGMHSLRSVELSRQIAEESIVLLKNENNLLPLDMNKLTSIAVLGPNADQVQFGDYTWSRDNKDGITPLQGIKALVGEKIKINHAVGCSMMSRDTTDIGEAVEATLKSDVAVIFCGCSSASLARDYTRTNCGEGFDLSDLSLTGAQSDLIQAVYATGKPVILVLVSGKPFAISWEKEHIPAIVAQWYGGEQEGYAIADVLFGKVNPSGHLTYSFPQSAGHLPVYYNHLPSDKGFYKRPGSYEQSGRDYVFSSPEPLWAFGHGLSYTTFSFDKMECDKNIYASGDTIEVKVQVRNTGQRTGKEVVQLYVRDLVSSVVTPVKQLKAFAKLELKPGEQKEVILKVPVSELYLIDKEGIPFLEPGEFEIQVGNASDCILQKQVIGVGDISVTAVSVSSMKQNQVKTGTGKKITMRGVVRDVQATPVEGVHIYSMGNKTELAVTNKKGEYLLKQVASDDILIFSKEGYVSKEMSVEGRSVLNVRL
;
A
#
# COMPACT_ATOMS: atom_id res chain seq x y z
N MET A 1 77.13 -16.23 -25.64
CA MET A 1 78.60 -16.34 -25.86
C MET A 1 79.23 -14.96 -25.65
N ARG A 2 80.13 -14.83 -24.66
CA ARG A 2 81.17 -13.79 -24.42
C ARG A 2 80.75 -12.29 -24.31
N LYS A 3 80.80 -11.72 -23.09
CA LYS A 3 81.87 -10.85 -22.49
C LYS A 3 81.63 -9.34 -22.79
N ARG A 4 81.37 -8.44 -21.81
CA ARG A 4 82.30 -7.73 -20.88
C ARG A 4 83.54 -7.20 -21.65
N ILE A 5 84.04 -5.94 -21.58
CA ILE A 5 84.13 -4.94 -20.51
C ILE A 5 84.97 -3.73 -21.03
N ILE A 6 84.62 -2.48 -20.64
CA ILE A 6 85.46 -1.36 -20.11
C ILE A 6 86.46 -0.54 -20.98
N ALA A 7 86.41 0.79 -20.73
CA ALA A 7 87.47 1.85 -20.73
C ALA A 7 87.94 2.43 -22.08
N THR A 8 88.30 3.72 -22.25
CA THR A 8 88.81 4.74 -21.30
C THR A 8 88.87 6.15 -21.94
N SER A 9 88.72 7.17 -21.08
CA SER A 9 89.58 8.38 -20.93
C SER A 9 89.49 9.65 -21.80
N LEU A 10 89.33 10.75 -21.05
CA LEU A 10 90.10 12.01 -21.02
C LEU A 10 89.74 13.23 -21.93
N ASN A 11 89.02 14.18 -21.30
CA ASN A 11 89.32 15.61 -21.10
C ASN A 11 90.13 16.43 -22.13
N LYS A 12 89.52 17.48 -22.70
CA LYS A 12 89.88 18.92 -22.45
C LYS A 12 89.03 19.93 -23.26
N LYS A 13 88.40 20.85 -22.51
CA LYS A 13 88.20 22.31 -22.74
C LYS A 13 87.80 22.83 -24.14
N ARG A 14 86.62 23.45 -24.25
CA ARG A 14 86.43 24.93 -24.26
C ARG A 14 84.97 25.33 -24.52
N PHE A 15 84.53 26.29 -23.70
CA PHE A 15 83.46 27.28 -23.88
C PHE A 15 82.75 27.31 -25.24
N LEU A 16 81.42 27.12 -25.21
CA LEU A 16 80.49 27.98 -25.96
C LEU A 16 79.13 27.97 -25.28
N SER A 17 78.72 29.18 -24.92
CA SER A 17 77.48 29.59 -24.31
C SER A 17 76.30 29.23 -25.21
N GLY A 18 75.36 28.44 -24.70
CA GLY A 18 74.10 28.13 -25.35
C GLY A 18 73.01 28.01 -24.30
N VAL A 19 72.11 28.98 -24.29
CA VAL A 19 70.96 29.11 -23.39
C VAL A 19 70.11 27.83 -23.45
N PHE A 20 70.14 27.02 -22.39
CA PHE A 20 69.12 26.00 -22.15
C PHE A 20 68.06 26.62 -21.23
N LEU A 21 67.03 27.21 -21.84
CA LEU A 21 65.81 27.57 -21.14
C LEU A 21 65.09 26.26 -20.80
N THR A 22 65.26 25.77 -19.58
CA THR A 22 64.42 24.71 -19.02
C THR A 22 63.00 25.24 -18.91
N LEU A 23 62.13 24.85 -19.85
CA LEU A 23 60.69 24.97 -19.72
C LEU A 23 60.24 23.93 -18.68
N LEU A 24 60.35 24.26 -17.39
CA LEU A 24 59.50 23.63 -16.38
C LEU A 24 58.09 24.16 -16.63
N ALA A 25 57.32 23.45 -17.45
CA ALA A 25 55.87 23.57 -17.43
C ALA A 25 55.41 23.06 -16.06
N THR A 26 55.26 23.98 -15.11
CA THR A 26 54.45 23.74 -13.91
C THR A 26 53.06 23.37 -14.40
N VAL A 27 52.73 22.08 -14.35
CA VAL A 27 51.35 21.62 -14.39
C VAL A 27 50.71 22.21 -13.15
N VAL A 28 50.11 23.39 -13.29
CA VAL A 28 49.21 23.95 -12.28
C VAL A 28 48.01 23.02 -12.28
N ASN A 29 48.02 22.01 -11.40
CA ASN A 29 46.79 21.29 -11.07
C ASN A 29 45.83 22.35 -10.52
N ALA A 30 44.87 22.77 -11.34
CA ALA A 30 43.81 23.66 -10.89
C ALA A 30 43.16 22.99 -9.67
N GLN A 31 43.14 23.69 -8.54
CA GLN A 31 42.49 23.16 -7.34
C GLN A 31 41.02 22.86 -7.68
N PRO A 32 40.49 21.70 -7.30
CA PRO A 32 39.08 21.37 -7.53
C PRO A 32 38.19 22.43 -6.88
N PHE A 33 37.12 22.83 -7.58
CA PHE A 33 36.17 23.80 -7.03
C PHE A 33 35.55 23.27 -5.73
N PRO A 34 35.11 24.14 -4.80
CA PRO A 34 34.51 23.69 -3.55
C PRO A 34 33.38 22.65 -3.74
N TYR A 35 32.51 22.81 -4.74
CA TYR A 35 31.46 21.80 -5.00
C TYR A 35 32.00 20.41 -5.39
N GLN A 36 33.24 20.30 -5.87
CA GLN A 36 33.90 19.04 -6.23
C GLN A 36 34.66 18.41 -5.05
N GLN A 37 34.76 19.10 -3.91
CA GLN A 37 35.48 18.63 -2.74
C GLN A 37 34.55 17.85 -1.80
N ALA A 38 34.60 16.51 -1.88
CA ALA A 38 33.73 15.61 -1.11
C ALA A 38 33.79 15.81 0.42
N GLY A 39 34.89 16.36 0.96
CA GLY A 39 35.05 16.62 2.38
C GLY A 39 34.35 17.88 2.91
N LEU A 40 33.79 18.74 2.04
CA LEU A 40 33.05 19.93 2.46
C LEU A 40 31.58 19.60 2.78
N PRO A 41 30.95 20.31 3.73
CA PRO A 41 29.51 20.15 4.00
C PRO A 41 28.68 20.33 2.72
N VAL A 42 27.65 19.50 2.54
CA VAL A 42 26.77 19.53 1.36
C VAL A 42 26.22 20.94 1.10
N SER A 43 25.81 21.65 2.15
CA SER A 43 25.33 23.04 2.03
C SER A 43 26.34 23.99 1.37
N GLN A 44 27.63 23.87 1.71
CA GLN A 44 28.69 24.70 1.11
C GLN A 44 28.93 24.32 -0.36
N ARG A 45 28.84 23.03 -0.69
CA ARG A 45 28.99 22.53 -2.06
C ARG A 45 27.84 23.00 -2.95
N VAL A 46 26.61 22.93 -2.45
CA VAL A 46 25.42 23.47 -3.12
C VAL A 46 25.55 24.98 -3.31
N ASP A 47 25.96 25.73 -2.29
CA ASP A 47 26.14 27.19 -2.38
C ASP A 47 27.17 27.60 -3.42
N ASP A 48 28.30 26.90 -3.49
CA ASP A 48 29.34 27.15 -4.50
C ASP A 48 28.83 26.83 -5.91
N LEU A 49 28.17 25.68 -6.10
CA LEU A 49 27.62 25.30 -7.40
C LEU A 49 26.52 26.27 -7.88
N MET A 50 25.60 26.65 -7.00
CA MET A 50 24.50 27.58 -7.32
C MET A 50 24.96 28.97 -7.78
N LYS A 51 26.12 29.44 -7.30
CA LYS A 51 26.73 30.71 -7.71
C LYS A 51 27.35 30.65 -9.11
N ARG A 52 27.67 29.44 -9.58
CA ARG A 52 28.32 29.20 -10.87
C ARG A 52 27.31 28.97 -11.98
N MET A 53 26.09 28.54 -11.65
CA MET A 53 25.06 28.17 -12.62
C MET A 53 24.37 29.38 -13.29
N THR A 54 24.15 29.30 -14.60
CA THR A 54 23.27 30.19 -15.34
C THR A 54 21.80 29.91 -15.02
N LEU A 55 20.88 30.71 -15.56
CA LEU A 55 19.44 30.45 -15.39
C LEU A 55 19.00 29.22 -16.19
N GLU A 56 19.56 29.04 -17.38
CA GLU A 56 19.32 27.91 -18.28
C GLU A 56 19.75 26.58 -17.64
N GLU A 57 20.96 26.54 -17.04
CA GLU A 57 21.44 25.36 -16.33
C GLU A 57 20.58 25.04 -15.10
N LYS A 58 20.07 26.07 -14.41
CA LYS A 58 19.15 25.90 -13.28
C LYS A 58 17.84 25.25 -13.71
N ILE A 59 17.23 25.75 -14.77
CA ILE A 59 15.99 25.20 -15.31
C ILE A 59 16.21 23.77 -15.82
N ALA A 60 17.35 23.50 -16.47
CA ALA A 60 17.68 22.15 -16.93
C ALA A 60 17.85 21.13 -15.78
N GLN A 61 18.31 21.57 -14.60
CA GLN A 61 18.45 20.69 -13.42
C GLN A 61 17.11 20.27 -12.80
N ILE A 62 16.00 20.92 -13.15
CA ILE A 62 14.65 20.58 -12.66
C ILE A 62 13.76 20.00 -13.76
N ARG A 63 14.38 19.40 -14.77
CA ARG A 63 13.72 18.79 -15.93
C ARG A 63 14.36 17.46 -16.32
N HIS A 64 13.59 16.67 -17.07
CA HIS A 64 14.05 15.45 -17.71
C HIS A 64 14.73 15.69 -19.06
N LEU A 65 15.70 14.83 -19.33
CA LEU A 65 16.10 14.43 -20.67
C LEU A 65 15.34 13.14 -20.99
N HIS A 66 14.49 13.19 -22.02
CA HIS A 66 13.58 12.08 -22.34
C HIS A 66 14.16 11.09 -23.32
N SER A 67 13.80 9.82 -23.15
CA SER A 67 14.34 8.75 -23.99
C SER A 67 13.97 8.92 -25.47
N TRP A 68 12.76 9.38 -25.79
CA TRP A 68 12.34 9.64 -27.18
C TRP A 68 13.12 10.77 -27.88
N ASP A 69 13.78 11.66 -27.14
CA ASP A 69 14.56 12.76 -27.72
C ASP A 69 15.99 12.35 -28.07
N ILE A 70 16.53 11.29 -27.44
CA ILE A 70 17.95 10.93 -27.55
C ILE A 70 18.21 9.47 -27.97
N PHE A 71 17.18 8.62 -28.05
CA PHE A 71 17.31 7.24 -28.53
C PHE A 71 16.68 7.04 -29.92
N ASN A 72 17.20 6.06 -30.64
CA ASN A 72 16.53 5.41 -31.77
C ASN A 72 16.23 3.98 -31.34
N GLU A 73 14.97 3.74 -30.95
CA GLU A 73 14.53 2.49 -30.33
C GLU A 73 15.39 2.17 -29.09
N GLN A 74 16.29 1.19 -29.21
CA GLN A 74 17.12 0.67 -28.13
C GLN A 74 18.53 1.28 -28.07
N THR A 75 18.92 2.09 -29.07
CA THR A 75 20.29 2.59 -29.22
C THR A 75 20.37 4.09 -28.97
N LEU A 76 21.33 4.52 -28.15
CA LEU A 76 21.61 5.93 -27.90
C LEU A 76 22.12 6.63 -29.17
N ASP A 77 21.46 7.72 -29.55
CA ASP A 77 21.87 8.59 -30.66
C ASP A 77 22.68 9.77 -30.12
N LYS A 78 23.99 9.74 -30.39
CA LYS A 78 24.95 10.75 -29.87
C LYS A 78 24.77 12.12 -30.49
N GLU A 79 24.28 12.19 -31.73
CA GLU A 79 24.04 13.46 -32.40
C GLU A 79 22.81 14.14 -31.79
N LYS A 80 21.73 13.37 -31.57
CA LYS A 80 20.55 13.84 -30.83
C LYS A 80 20.90 14.28 -29.40
N LEU A 81 21.66 13.45 -28.67
CA LEU A 81 22.14 13.79 -27.33
C LEU A 81 22.87 15.14 -27.31
N THR A 82 23.79 15.34 -28.26
CA THR A 82 24.56 16.60 -28.37
C THR A 82 23.66 17.78 -28.71
N ALA A 83 22.69 17.58 -29.63
CA ALA A 83 21.76 18.61 -30.06
C ALA A 83 20.83 19.08 -28.92
N VAL A 84 20.38 18.17 -28.07
CA VAL A 84 19.47 18.48 -26.95
C VAL A 84 20.23 19.02 -25.74
N VAL A 85 21.33 18.36 -25.34
CA VAL A 85 22.03 18.69 -24.08
C VAL A 85 23.01 19.84 -24.23
N GLY A 86 23.71 19.93 -25.37
CA GLY A 86 24.77 20.93 -25.58
C GLY A 86 25.80 20.93 -24.44
N GLU A 87 26.06 22.11 -23.88
CA GLU A 87 26.96 22.30 -22.72
C GLU A 87 26.20 22.50 -21.38
N THR A 88 24.86 22.45 -21.37
CA THR A 88 24.01 22.84 -20.23
C THR A 88 23.94 21.76 -19.15
N GLY A 89 23.67 20.51 -19.55
CA GLY A 89 23.44 19.38 -18.65
C GLY A 89 22.06 19.36 -17.99
N TYR A 90 21.45 18.17 -17.90
CA TYR A 90 20.08 17.97 -17.39
C TYR A 90 20.06 17.37 -15.99
N GLY A 91 18.94 17.56 -15.28
CA GLY A 91 18.74 17.07 -13.92
C GLY A 91 18.62 15.55 -13.88
N PHE A 92 17.82 15.01 -14.80
CA PHE A 92 17.30 13.66 -14.78
C PHE A 92 17.29 13.07 -16.18
N VAL A 93 17.40 11.74 -16.28
CA VAL A 93 17.25 10.99 -17.53
C VAL A 93 16.57 9.65 -17.24
N GLU A 94 15.67 9.23 -18.11
CA GLU A 94 14.99 7.93 -18.03
C GLU A 94 15.28 7.07 -19.25
N GLY A 95 15.03 5.77 -19.12
CA GLY A 95 15.15 4.81 -20.23
C GLY A 95 14.05 3.76 -20.24
N PHE A 96 12.83 4.07 -19.82
CA PHE A 96 11.73 3.12 -19.61
C PHE A 96 11.47 2.14 -20.76
N PRO A 97 11.55 2.55 -22.05
CA PRO A 97 11.38 1.62 -23.17
C PRO A 97 12.57 0.69 -23.42
N LEU A 98 13.72 0.94 -22.78
CA LEU A 98 14.95 0.21 -23.03
C LEU A 98 14.98 -1.15 -22.32
N THR A 99 15.71 -2.10 -22.91
CA THR A 99 16.10 -3.34 -22.23
C THR A 99 17.11 -3.06 -21.13
N GLY A 100 17.18 -3.94 -20.13
CA GLY A 100 18.14 -3.77 -19.04
C GLY A 100 19.60 -3.76 -19.50
N GLU A 101 19.93 -4.56 -20.53
CA GLU A 101 21.26 -4.60 -21.13
C GLU A 101 21.63 -3.27 -21.78
N ASN A 102 20.73 -2.68 -22.57
CA ASN A 102 20.98 -1.42 -23.27
C ASN A 102 21.01 -0.22 -22.32
N CYS A 103 20.31 -0.28 -21.19
CA CYS A 103 20.39 0.72 -20.14
C CYS A 103 21.83 0.90 -19.63
N ARG A 104 22.57 -0.19 -19.34
CA ARG A 104 23.92 -0.12 -18.76
C ARG A 104 24.86 0.77 -19.57
N SER A 105 24.99 0.47 -20.86
CA SER A 105 25.90 1.18 -21.76
C SER A 105 25.44 2.62 -21.95
N SER A 106 24.16 2.80 -22.28
CA SER A 106 23.59 4.10 -22.61
C SER A 106 23.63 5.08 -21.43
N MET A 107 23.26 4.63 -20.23
CA MET A 107 23.29 5.48 -19.03
C MET A 107 24.72 5.86 -18.65
N ARG A 108 25.70 4.95 -18.84
CA ARG A 108 27.11 5.29 -18.63
C ARG A 108 27.59 6.34 -19.62
N GLU A 109 27.24 6.21 -20.91
CA GLU A 109 27.62 7.16 -21.96
C GLU A 109 26.97 8.53 -21.77
N ILE A 110 25.68 8.58 -21.40
CA ILE A 110 24.99 9.83 -21.06
C ILE A 110 25.67 10.48 -19.87
N GLN A 111 26.02 9.71 -18.85
CA GLN A 111 26.66 10.26 -17.66
C GLN A 111 28.09 10.73 -17.92
N GLU A 112 28.85 10.05 -18.79
CA GLU A 112 30.14 10.54 -19.29
C GLU A 112 29.99 11.86 -20.05
N TYR A 113 28.95 11.99 -20.89
CA TYR A 113 28.63 13.24 -21.57
C TYR A 113 28.35 14.35 -20.56
N MET A 114 27.49 14.10 -19.56
CA MET A 114 27.16 15.08 -18.52
C MET A 114 28.40 15.58 -17.79
N LEU A 115 29.38 14.71 -17.51
CA LEU A 115 30.59 15.09 -16.77
C LEU A 115 31.64 15.81 -17.63
N THR A 116 31.80 15.41 -18.89
CA THR A 116 32.96 15.80 -19.70
C THR A 116 32.66 16.81 -20.81
N ARG A 117 31.38 16.94 -21.19
CA ARG A 117 30.92 17.83 -22.27
C ARG A 117 30.06 18.99 -21.80
N THR A 118 29.59 18.97 -20.55
CA THR A 118 28.85 20.10 -19.97
C THR A 118 29.78 21.00 -19.16
N ARG A 119 29.44 22.28 -19.04
CA ARG A 119 30.32 23.30 -18.45
C ARG A 119 30.65 23.07 -16.98
N LEU A 120 29.71 22.51 -16.21
CA LEU A 120 29.85 22.32 -14.75
C LEU A 120 30.02 20.85 -14.34
N GLY A 121 29.87 19.90 -15.28
CA GLY A 121 30.03 18.48 -14.99
C GLY A 121 29.07 17.97 -13.91
N ILE A 122 27.80 18.41 -13.93
CA ILE A 122 26.79 17.99 -12.95
C ILE A 122 26.22 16.64 -13.38
N PRO A 123 26.30 15.59 -12.55
CA PRO A 123 25.77 14.28 -12.91
C PRO A 123 24.24 14.30 -12.97
N ALA A 124 23.64 13.49 -13.85
CA ALA A 124 22.18 13.32 -13.93
C ALA A 124 21.72 12.16 -13.04
N PHE A 125 20.51 12.27 -12.45
CA PHE A 125 19.85 11.09 -11.89
C PHE A 125 19.36 10.20 -13.04
N THR A 126 19.76 8.94 -13.05
CA THR A 126 19.25 7.91 -13.95
C THR A 126 18.05 7.24 -13.28
N VAL A 127 16.88 7.40 -13.89
CA VAL A 127 15.56 7.10 -13.30
C VAL A 127 14.98 5.83 -13.90
N ALA A 128 14.49 4.94 -13.05
CA ALA A 128 13.77 3.73 -13.41
C ALA A 128 12.45 3.58 -12.63
N GLU A 129 11.53 2.80 -13.18
CA GLU A 129 10.38 2.27 -12.43
C GLU A 129 10.79 0.96 -11.73
N SER A 130 10.33 0.78 -10.47
CA SER A 130 10.70 -0.42 -9.69
C SER A 130 9.63 -0.91 -8.73
N LEU A 131 8.34 -0.71 -9.07
CA LEU A 131 7.20 -0.98 -8.18
C LEU A 131 7.27 -2.37 -7.51
N HIS A 132 7.61 -3.41 -8.27
CA HIS A 132 7.80 -4.79 -7.79
C HIS A 132 9.04 -5.46 -8.40
N GLY A 133 10.10 -4.68 -8.59
CA GLY A 133 11.24 -5.09 -9.41
C GLY A 133 11.44 -4.11 -10.56
N SER A 134 12.65 -4.08 -11.13
CA SER A 134 12.96 -3.16 -12.22
C SER A 134 12.08 -3.42 -13.45
N ALA A 135 11.43 -2.38 -13.98
CA ALA A 135 10.58 -2.46 -15.17
C ALA A 135 11.37 -2.50 -16.50
N HIS A 136 12.55 -3.11 -16.49
CA HIS A 136 13.43 -3.29 -17.66
C HIS A 136 13.61 -4.76 -17.99
N GLU A 137 13.62 -5.07 -19.30
CA GLU A 137 13.73 -6.44 -19.81
C GLU A 137 14.96 -7.16 -19.26
N GLY A 138 14.75 -8.41 -18.81
CA GLY A 138 15.78 -9.25 -18.20
C GLY A 138 15.97 -9.04 -16.69
N SER A 139 15.17 -8.21 -16.03
CA SER A 139 15.15 -8.08 -14.56
C SER A 139 14.28 -9.15 -13.91
N THR A 140 14.49 -9.47 -12.63
CA THR A 140 13.56 -10.35 -11.88
C THR A 140 12.20 -9.70 -11.72
N ILE A 141 11.13 -10.46 -11.99
CA ILE A 141 9.75 -10.04 -11.76
C ILE A 141 9.30 -10.60 -10.40
N PHE A 142 9.22 -9.73 -9.39
CA PHE A 142 8.74 -10.13 -8.05
C PHE A 142 7.21 -10.06 -7.96
N PRO A 143 6.60 -10.60 -6.89
CA PRO A 143 5.20 -10.37 -6.63
C PRO A 143 4.87 -8.89 -6.42
N GLN A 144 3.70 -8.50 -6.91
CA GLN A 144 3.16 -7.14 -6.83
C GLN A 144 2.91 -6.72 -5.36
N ASN A 145 2.79 -5.41 -5.09
CA ASN A 145 2.72 -4.89 -3.72
C ASN A 145 1.55 -5.42 -2.89
N ILE A 146 0.38 -5.65 -3.48
CA ILE A 146 -0.73 -6.33 -2.81
C ILE A 146 -0.34 -7.73 -2.31
N ALA A 147 0.43 -8.49 -3.10
CA ALA A 147 0.94 -9.80 -2.72
C ALA A 147 1.97 -9.70 -1.61
N LEU A 148 2.95 -8.79 -1.76
CA LEU A 148 3.96 -8.54 -0.74
C LEU A 148 3.33 -8.11 0.59
N GLY A 149 2.34 -7.22 0.57
CA GLY A 149 1.59 -6.80 1.76
C GLY A 149 0.90 -7.97 2.45
N SER A 150 0.29 -8.87 1.68
CA SER A 150 -0.36 -10.09 2.21
C SER A 150 0.56 -11.04 2.92
N THR A 151 1.89 -10.90 2.76
CA THR A 151 2.85 -11.69 3.55
C THR A 151 2.85 -11.31 5.03
N PHE A 152 2.44 -10.08 5.40
CA PHE A 152 2.65 -9.48 6.73
C PHE A 152 4.11 -9.66 7.22
N ASN A 153 5.07 -9.58 6.30
CA ASN A 153 6.49 -9.76 6.57
C ASN A 153 7.33 -8.64 5.91
N PRO A 154 7.46 -7.48 6.58
CA PRO A 154 8.18 -6.32 6.05
C PRO A 154 9.66 -6.59 5.74
N ALA A 155 10.27 -7.61 6.36
CA ALA A 155 11.63 -8.02 6.04
C ALA A 155 11.77 -8.50 4.59
N LEU A 156 10.69 -9.03 3.99
CA LEU A 156 10.67 -9.37 2.56
C LEU A 156 10.67 -8.13 1.67
N ALA A 157 10.05 -7.01 2.09
CA ALA A 157 10.08 -5.75 1.37
C ALA A 157 11.51 -5.17 1.34
N TYR A 158 12.22 -5.20 2.48
CA TYR A 158 13.64 -4.82 2.54
C TYR A 158 14.49 -5.70 1.61
N ARG A 159 14.36 -7.03 1.70
CA ARG A 159 15.14 -7.95 0.86
C ARG A 159 14.83 -7.80 -0.62
N ARG A 160 13.56 -7.59 -0.98
CA ARG A 160 13.14 -7.34 -2.37
C ARG A 160 13.83 -6.09 -2.90
N ALA A 161 13.74 -4.97 -2.17
CA ALA A 161 14.39 -3.73 -2.57
C ALA A 161 15.92 -3.88 -2.73
N CYS A 162 16.58 -4.63 -1.85
CA CYS A 162 18.01 -4.91 -2.00
C CYS A 162 18.33 -5.70 -3.28
N MET A 163 17.52 -6.70 -3.63
CA MET A 163 17.72 -7.50 -4.84
C MET A 163 17.30 -6.76 -6.13
N THR A 164 16.24 -5.95 -6.07
CA THR A 164 15.88 -5.02 -7.14
C THR A 164 17.01 -4.02 -7.39
N ALA A 165 17.70 -3.56 -6.35
CA ALA A 165 18.87 -2.69 -6.49
C ALA A 165 20.03 -3.36 -7.25
N ASP A 166 20.21 -4.68 -7.15
CA ASP A 166 21.23 -5.39 -7.93
C ASP A 166 20.94 -5.28 -9.45
N ASP A 167 19.68 -5.49 -9.85
CA ASP A 167 19.24 -5.32 -11.25
C ASP A 167 19.42 -3.85 -11.70
N LEU A 168 19.04 -2.89 -10.86
CA LEU A 168 19.14 -1.45 -11.16
C LEU A 168 20.60 -0.99 -11.32
N HIS A 169 21.52 -1.45 -10.46
CA HIS A 169 22.95 -1.14 -10.61
C HIS A 169 23.53 -1.75 -11.88
N ALA A 170 23.10 -2.98 -12.23
CA ALA A 170 23.45 -3.61 -13.49
C ALA A 170 22.90 -2.86 -14.72
N GLN A 171 21.92 -1.97 -14.54
CA GLN A 171 21.37 -1.10 -15.59
C GLN A 171 21.94 0.32 -15.56
N GLY A 172 22.74 0.67 -14.54
CA GLY A 172 23.25 2.04 -14.34
C GLY A 172 22.21 3.01 -13.77
N MET A 173 21.15 2.51 -13.13
CA MET A 173 20.09 3.31 -12.52
C MET A 173 20.46 3.71 -11.08
N ARG A 174 20.16 4.96 -10.70
CA ARG A 174 20.51 5.53 -9.38
C ARG A 174 19.31 6.04 -8.62
N GLN A 175 18.17 6.16 -9.28
CA GLN A 175 16.92 6.62 -8.70
C GLN A 175 15.76 5.76 -9.19
N VAL A 176 14.80 5.54 -8.28
CA VAL A 176 13.58 4.81 -8.60
C VAL A 176 12.33 5.58 -8.24
N LEU A 177 11.30 5.40 -9.04
CA LEU A 177 9.94 5.92 -8.82
C LEU A 177 9.15 4.93 -7.94
N ALA A 178 9.67 4.60 -6.76
CA ALA A 178 9.10 3.64 -5.82
C ALA A 178 9.54 3.94 -4.38
N PRO A 179 8.78 3.47 -3.36
CA PRO A 179 7.54 2.69 -3.45
C PRO A 179 6.27 3.52 -3.69
N CYS A 180 5.22 2.84 -4.18
CA CYS A 180 3.83 3.32 -4.11
C CYS A 180 3.26 2.98 -2.73
N ILE A 181 2.87 4.00 -1.97
CA ILE A 181 2.51 3.86 -0.54
C ILE A 181 1.11 4.40 -0.23
N ASP A 182 0.29 4.52 -1.27
CA ASP A 182 -1.09 4.99 -1.21
C ASP A 182 -1.91 4.05 -0.33
N VAL A 183 -2.74 4.60 0.57
CA VAL A 183 -3.74 3.82 1.31
C VAL A 183 -5.00 3.74 0.48
N VAL A 184 -5.42 2.54 0.10
CA VAL A 184 -6.52 2.35 -0.86
C VAL A 184 -7.84 2.07 -0.16
N ARG A 185 -8.86 2.87 -0.47
CA ARG A 185 -10.22 2.78 0.10
C ARG A 185 -11.33 2.64 -0.94
N ASP A 186 -11.03 2.73 -2.24
CA ASP A 186 -11.95 2.40 -3.33
C ASP A 186 -11.39 1.27 -4.20
N LEU A 187 -12.01 0.08 -4.11
CA LEU A 187 -11.50 -1.14 -4.74
C LEU A 187 -11.82 -1.24 -6.24
N ARG A 188 -12.61 -0.30 -6.78
CA ARG A 188 -12.87 -0.18 -8.22
C ARG A 188 -11.66 0.33 -9.01
N TRP A 189 -10.80 1.07 -8.32
CA TRP A 189 -9.62 1.69 -8.89
C TRP A 189 -8.65 0.65 -9.44
N GLY A 190 -8.09 0.92 -10.62
CA GLY A 190 -7.18 0.02 -11.32
C GLY A 190 -5.89 -0.26 -10.54
N ARG A 191 -5.38 0.74 -9.81
CA ARG A 191 -4.07 0.71 -9.11
C ARG A 191 -4.11 0.13 -7.70
N VAL A 192 -5.19 -0.58 -7.32
CA VAL A 192 -5.28 -1.32 -6.04
C VAL A 192 -4.07 -2.24 -5.84
N GLU A 193 -3.59 -2.85 -6.93
CA GLU A 193 -2.47 -3.79 -6.92
C GLU A 193 -1.15 -3.15 -6.47
N GLU A 194 -0.96 -1.85 -6.76
CA GLU A 194 0.28 -1.13 -6.50
C GLU A 194 0.48 -0.78 -5.01
N SER A 195 -0.60 -0.87 -4.22
CA SER A 195 -0.58 -0.58 -2.79
C SER A 195 -0.46 -1.85 -1.94
N TYR A 196 0.08 -1.70 -0.74
CA TYR A 196 0.14 -2.79 0.24
C TYR A 196 -1.20 -3.08 0.92
N GLY A 197 -2.20 -2.18 0.88
CA GLY A 197 -3.48 -2.42 1.56
C GLY A 197 -4.36 -1.19 1.84
N GLU A 198 -5.45 -1.44 2.57
CA GLU A 198 -6.38 -0.42 3.08
C GLU A 198 -5.98 0.20 4.43
N ASP A 199 -4.87 -0.28 5.03
CA ASP A 199 -4.43 0.10 6.36
C ASP A 199 -3.21 1.05 6.34
N PRO A 200 -3.28 2.23 6.97
CA PRO A 200 -2.15 3.18 7.02
C PRO A 200 -0.89 2.65 7.70
N TYR A 201 -1.03 1.86 8.77
CA TYR A 201 0.12 1.33 9.51
C TYR A 201 0.84 0.25 8.69
N LEU A 202 0.08 -0.68 8.09
CA LEU A 202 0.60 -1.70 7.19
C LEU A 202 1.37 -1.06 6.03
N CYS A 203 0.75 -0.10 5.34
CA CYS A 203 1.39 0.61 4.24
C CYS A 203 2.68 1.31 4.68
N GLY A 204 2.64 2.01 5.83
CA GLY A 204 3.80 2.71 6.37
C GLY A 204 4.97 1.80 6.75
N ILE A 205 4.71 0.64 7.38
CA ILE A 205 5.77 -0.29 7.80
C ILE A 205 6.42 -1.01 6.61
N PHE A 206 5.63 -1.41 5.60
CA PHE A 206 6.18 -1.97 4.37
C PHE A 206 7.00 -0.93 3.61
N ALA A 207 6.47 0.29 3.48
CA ALA A 207 7.17 1.41 2.87
C ALA A 207 8.51 1.71 3.54
N GLN A 208 8.55 1.78 4.88
CA GLN A 208 9.81 1.98 5.62
C GLN A 208 10.83 0.89 5.29
N SER A 209 10.40 -0.37 5.22
CA SER A 209 11.30 -1.50 4.97
C SER A 209 11.85 -1.49 3.54
N GLU A 210 11.00 -1.22 2.54
CA GLU A 210 11.41 -1.10 1.14
C GLU A 210 12.33 0.10 0.90
N VAL A 211 11.95 1.28 1.39
CA VAL A 211 12.78 2.50 1.30
C VAL A 211 14.14 2.27 1.94
N LYS A 212 14.17 1.63 3.11
CA LYS A 212 15.43 1.29 3.78
C LYS A 212 16.28 0.35 2.92
N GLY A 213 15.69 -0.66 2.26
CA GLY A 213 16.41 -1.56 1.38
C GLY A 213 17.06 -0.84 0.19
N TYR A 214 16.34 0.10 -0.45
CA TYR A 214 16.92 0.93 -1.50
C TYR A 214 18.07 1.82 -1.00
N LEU A 215 17.87 2.52 0.11
CA LEU A 215 18.88 3.40 0.69
C LEU A 215 20.15 2.65 1.09
N ASP A 216 20.02 1.51 1.78
CA ASP A 216 21.15 0.67 2.19
C ASP A 216 21.89 0.10 0.97
N SER A 217 21.18 -0.11 -0.16
CA SER A 217 21.75 -0.54 -1.43
C SER A 217 22.21 0.61 -2.34
N GLY A 218 22.18 1.87 -1.90
CA GLY A 218 22.69 3.01 -2.67
C GLY A 218 21.81 3.46 -3.85
N ILE A 219 20.51 3.19 -3.80
CA ILE A 219 19.50 3.68 -4.74
C ILE A 219 18.67 4.76 -4.04
N SER A 220 18.38 5.87 -4.73
CA SER A 220 17.48 6.92 -4.23
C SER A 220 16.01 6.53 -4.47
N PRO A 221 15.21 6.22 -3.43
CA PRO A 221 13.78 5.99 -3.58
C PRO A 221 13.01 7.30 -3.73
N MET A 222 11.80 7.22 -4.29
CA MET A 222 10.86 8.32 -4.43
C MET A 222 9.48 7.86 -3.98
N LEU A 223 8.99 8.41 -2.86
CA LEU A 223 7.67 8.04 -2.33
C LEU A 223 6.57 8.56 -3.25
N LYS A 224 5.60 7.71 -3.62
CA LYS A 224 4.48 8.13 -4.48
C LYS A 224 3.12 7.52 -4.03
N HIS A 225 1.99 8.18 -4.30
CA HIS A 225 1.86 9.52 -4.87
C HIS A 225 1.44 10.51 -3.77
N TYR A 226 2.25 11.54 -3.52
CA TYR A 226 2.10 12.37 -2.33
C TYR A 226 0.84 13.22 -2.33
N GLY A 227 -0.05 12.86 -1.41
CA GLY A 227 -1.39 13.41 -1.28
C GLY A 227 -2.39 12.28 -1.07
N PRO A 228 -3.68 12.60 -0.98
CA PRO A 228 -4.73 11.59 -0.98
C PRO A 228 -4.97 11.13 -2.43
N HIS A 229 -4.57 9.89 -2.74
CA HIS A 229 -4.69 9.30 -4.08
C HIS A 229 -5.58 8.05 -4.10
N GLY A 230 -5.42 7.12 -3.15
CA GLY A 230 -6.07 5.81 -3.12
C GLY A 230 -7.58 5.77 -2.84
N ASN A 231 -8.30 6.88 -2.99
CA ASN A 231 -9.77 6.92 -2.88
C ASN A 231 -10.41 7.85 -3.93
N PRO A 232 -10.10 7.65 -5.23
CA PRO A 232 -10.61 8.53 -6.26
C PRO A 232 -12.14 8.41 -6.37
N LEU A 233 -12.82 9.54 -6.57
CA LEU A 233 -14.27 9.54 -6.71
C LEU A 233 -14.71 8.62 -7.85
N GLY A 234 -15.63 7.70 -7.53
CA GLY A 234 -16.14 6.71 -8.48
C GLY A 234 -15.17 5.56 -8.78
N GLY A 235 -14.00 5.53 -8.14
CA GLY A 235 -12.94 4.57 -8.45
C GLY A 235 -12.20 4.86 -9.75
N LEU A 236 -12.34 6.04 -10.34
CA LEU A 236 -11.75 6.39 -11.65
C LEU A 236 -10.34 6.96 -11.49
N ASN A 237 -9.39 6.47 -12.28
CA ASN A 237 -8.02 6.96 -12.26
C ASN A 237 -7.98 8.48 -12.44
N LEU A 238 -7.12 9.16 -11.66
CA LEU A 238 -6.92 10.61 -11.64
C LEU A 238 -8.10 11.45 -11.11
N ALA A 239 -9.26 10.85 -10.81
CA ALA A 239 -10.40 11.60 -10.30
C ALA A 239 -10.10 12.24 -8.94
N SER A 240 -10.81 13.32 -8.63
CA SER A 240 -10.64 14.04 -7.37
C SER A 240 -10.86 13.13 -6.16
N VAL A 241 -10.22 13.47 -5.05
CA VAL A 241 -10.41 12.80 -3.76
C VAL A 241 -10.99 13.80 -2.78
N ASP A 242 -12.16 13.47 -2.23
CA ASP A 242 -12.80 14.26 -1.18
C ASP A 242 -12.62 13.55 0.16
N CYS A 243 -11.95 14.21 1.10
CA CYS A 243 -11.84 13.75 2.48
C CYS A 243 -11.60 14.94 3.42
N GLY A 244 -11.98 14.76 4.69
CA GLY A 244 -11.71 15.73 5.75
C GLY A 244 -10.23 15.79 6.13
N LEU A 245 -9.84 16.83 6.87
CA LEU A 245 -8.48 16.96 7.38
C LEU A 245 -8.04 15.79 8.25
N TYR A 246 -8.97 15.20 9.03
CA TYR A 246 -8.66 14.03 9.85
C TYR A 246 -8.14 12.87 8.99
N ASP A 247 -8.90 12.46 7.97
CA ASP A 247 -8.50 11.36 7.08
C ASP A 247 -7.25 11.70 6.27
N LEU A 248 -7.11 12.95 5.80
CA LEU A 248 -5.89 13.37 5.11
C LEU A 248 -4.65 13.04 5.95
N HIS A 249 -4.61 13.45 7.21
CA HIS A 249 -3.45 13.28 8.08
C HIS A 249 -3.33 11.89 8.69
N ALA A 250 -4.43 11.30 9.16
CA ALA A 250 -4.43 10.02 9.86
C ALA A 250 -4.38 8.80 8.92
N VAL A 251 -4.75 8.97 7.65
CA VAL A 251 -4.87 7.87 6.67
C VAL A 251 -3.90 8.08 5.52
N TYR A 252 -4.14 9.08 4.67
CA TYR A 252 -3.45 9.15 3.37
C TYR A 252 -2.01 9.67 3.48
N LEU A 253 -1.77 10.63 4.36
CA LEU A 253 -0.44 11.18 4.59
C LEU A 253 0.38 10.37 5.62
N LYS A 254 -0.26 9.47 6.35
CA LYS A 254 0.38 8.72 7.44
C LYS A 254 1.57 7.86 6.97
N PRO A 255 1.50 7.09 5.87
CA PRO A 255 2.66 6.35 5.38
C PRO A 255 3.84 7.26 5.02
N PHE A 256 3.59 8.41 4.38
CA PHE A 256 4.63 9.39 4.05
C PHE A 256 5.29 9.96 5.30
N GLU A 257 4.48 10.34 6.30
CA GLU A 257 4.97 10.82 7.60
C GLU A 257 5.87 9.78 8.25
N MET A 258 5.42 8.52 8.30
CA MET A 258 6.16 7.41 8.90
C MET A 258 7.52 7.24 8.24
N VAL A 259 7.59 7.26 6.91
CA VAL A 259 8.87 7.12 6.21
C VAL A 259 9.79 8.32 6.44
N LEU A 260 9.28 9.55 6.22
CA LEU A 260 10.09 10.77 6.28
C LEU A 260 10.63 11.09 7.67
N ARG A 261 9.94 10.66 8.74
CA ARG A 261 10.43 10.81 10.12
C ARG A 261 11.59 9.87 10.48
N HIS A 262 11.74 8.75 9.77
CA HIS A 262 12.66 7.67 10.16
C HIS A 262 13.82 7.46 9.19
N LEU A 263 13.68 7.89 7.92
CA LEU A 263 14.64 7.61 6.86
C LEU A 263 15.03 8.87 6.08
N PRO A 264 16.30 8.99 5.65
CA PRO A 264 16.81 10.15 4.91
C PRO A 264 16.40 10.11 3.43
N VAL A 265 15.11 10.21 3.15
CA VAL A 265 14.58 10.30 1.79
C VAL A 265 14.76 11.72 1.26
N TYR A 266 15.04 11.85 -0.05
CA TYR A 266 15.24 13.13 -0.74
C TYR A 266 14.33 13.35 -1.96
N ALA A 267 13.43 12.41 -2.28
CA ALA A 267 12.50 12.54 -3.40
C ALA A 267 11.08 12.09 -3.01
N VAL A 268 10.09 12.85 -3.45
CA VAL A 268 8.66 12.54 -3.31
C VAL A 268 7.96 12.94 -4.62
N MET A 269 7.08 12.09 -5.15
CA MET A 269 6.29 12.39 -6.35
C MET A 269 4.96 13.02 -5.96
N SER A 270 4.52 14.08 -6.65
CA SER A 270 3.14 14.60 -6.50
C SER A 270 2.12 13.63 -7.09
N THR A 271 0.83 13.87 -6.86
CA THR A 271 -0.25 13.07 -7.47
C THR A 271 -1.07 13.92 -8.44
N TYR A 272 -1.75 13.25 -9.36
CA TYR A 272 -2.55 13.85 -10.42
C TYR A 272 -3.83 14.54 -9.95
N ASN A 273 -4.49 13.96 -8.94
CA ASN A 273 -5.85 14.37 -8.58
C ASN A 273 -5.88 15.74 -7.88
N SER A 274 -7.09 16.27 -7.74
CA SER A 274 -7.36 17.34 -6.79
C SER A 274 -7.83 16.77 -5.45
N TRP A 275 -7.43 17.41 -4.35
CA TRP A 275 -8.00 17.19 -3.03
C TRP A 275 -8.81 18.41 -2.63
N ASN A 276 -10.08 18.21 -2.26
CA ASN A 276 -11.00 19.30 -1.92
C ASN A 276 -10.95 20.45 -2.96
N ARG A 277 -10.95 20.08 -4.25
CA ARG A 277 -10.95 20.98 -5.43
C ARG A 277 -9.64 21.71 -5.72
N ILE A 278 -8.56 21.45 -4.98
CA ILE A 278 -7.23 22.01 -5.26
C ILE A 278 -6.36 20.92 -5.89
N PRO A 279 -5.81 21.11 -7.11
CA PRO A 279 -4.87 20.17 -7.71
C PRO A 279 -3.66 19.94 -6.80
N ASN A 280 -3.32 18.69 -6.52
CA ASN A 280 -2.26 18.37 -5.57
C ASN A 280 -0.88 18.87 -6.04
N SER A 281 -0.63 18.85 -7.36
CA SER A 281 0.56 19.43 -8.00
C SER A 281 0.71 20.95 -7.87
N ALA A 282 -0.34 21.67 -7.47
CA ALA A 282 -0.32 23.11 -7.19
C ALA A 282 -0.76 23.45 -5.75
N SER A 283 -0.77 22.46 -4.84
CA SER A 283 -1.25 22.64 -3.48
C SER A 283 -0.12 23.08 -2.54
N ARG A 284 -0.06 24.38 -2.23
CA ARG A 284 0.88 24.91 -1.22
C ARG A 284 0.71 24.23 0.13
N TYR A 285 -0.53 23.94 0.54
CA TYR A 285 -0.82 23.27 1.80
C TYR A 285 -0.12 21.91 1.91
N LEU A 286 -0.20 21.09 0.85
CA LEU A 286 0.45 19.78 0.83
C LEU A 286 1.96 19.90 0.67
N LEU A 287 2.41 20.62 -0.36
CA LEU A 287 3.81 20.61 -0.83
C LEU A 287 4.74 21.48 -0.01
N THR A 288 4.22 22.52 0.65
CA THR A 288 5.01 23.44 1.49
C THR A 288 4.59 23.34 2.96
N ASP A 289 3.34 23.69 3.30
CA ASP A 289 2.95 23.89 4.70
C ASP A 289 3.01 22.59 5.53
N ILE A 290 2.70 21.44 4.93
CA ILE A 290 2.87 20.13 5.59
C ILE A 290 4.28 19.60 5.34
N LEU A 291 4.60 19.33 4.08
CA LEU A 291 5.77 18.54 3.72
C LEU A 291 7.09 19.21 4.14
N ARG A 292 7.19 20.54 3.98
CA ARG A 292 8.41 21.31 4.26
C ARG A 292 8.36 21.94 5.64
N ASP A 293 7.29 22.66 5.97
CA ASP A 293 7.25 23.47 7.20
C ASP A 293 6.98 22.60 8.44
N ARG A 294 6.07 21.63 8.33
CA ARG A 294 5.70 20.76 9.46
C ARG A 294 6.62 19.55 9.61
N TRP A 295 6.94 18.87 8.51
CA TRP A 295 7.76 17.65 8.53
C TRP A 295 9.24 17.88 8.25
N GLY A 296 9.62 19.07 7.76
CA GLY A 296 11.02 19.43 7.57
C GLY A 296 11.70 18.75 6.38
N PHE A 297 10.98 18.16 5.43
CA PHE A 297 11.56 17.45 4.28
C PHE A 297 12.53 18.36 3.51
N LYS A 298 13.75 17.88 3.24
CA LYS A 298 14.85 18.66 2.64
C LYS A 298 15.09 18.34 1.16
N GLY A 299 14.45 17.29 0.67
CA GLY A 299 14.53 16.86 -0.72
C GLY A 299 13.69 17.70 -1.67
N TYR A 300 13.44 17.16 -2.85
CA TYR A 300 12.65 17.80 -3.90
C TYR A 300 11.31 17.07 -4.13
N VAL A 301 10.31 17.81 -4.62
CA VAL A 301 9.06 17.25 -5.14
C VAL A 301 9.15 17.09 -6.65
N TYR A 302 8.92 15.89 -7.13
CA TYR A 302 8.88 15.51 -8.53
C TYR A 302 7.43 15.49 -9.01
N SER A 303 7.09 16.05 -10.17
CA SER A 303 5.73 15.92 -10.69
C SER A 303 5.47 14.48 -11.12
N ASP A 304 4.23 14.01 -11.03
CA ASP A 304 3.86 12.87 -11.86
C ASP A 304 3.84 13.26 -13.36
N TRP A 305 3.74 12.28 -14.25
CA TRP A 305 3.88 12.42 -15.70
C TRP A 305 2.76 13.27 -16.32
N GLY A 306 3.08 14.48 -16.74
CA GLY A 306 2.08 15.41 -17.29
C GLY A 306 1.34 16.24 -16.24
N ALA A 307 1.59 16.02 -14.94
CA ALA A 307 0.75 16.57 -13.87
C ALA A 307 0.79 18.11 -13.77
N ILE A 308 1.84 18.76 -14.28
CA ILE A 308 1.91 20.23 -14.36
C ILE A 308 1.04 20.75 -15.51
N GLU A 309 1.16 20.17 -16.71
CA GLU A 309 0.33 20.54 -17.87
C GLU A 309 -1.16 20.27 -17.62
N MET A 310 -1.49 19.25 -16.82
CA MET A 310 -2.86 18.97 -16.39
C MET A 310 -3.51 20.13 -15.60
N LEU A 311 -2.75 21.08 -15.04
CA LEU A 311 -3.33 22.30 -14.46
C LEU A 311 -4.07 23.13 -15.53
N GLU A 312 -3.58 23.13 -16.77
CA GLU A 312 -4.22 23.76 -17.93
C GLU A 312 -5.27 22.84 -18.56
N THR A 313 -4.87 21.61 -18.89
CA THR A 313 -5.62 20.75 -19.81
C THR A 313 -6.70 19.89 -19.15
N PHE A 314 -6.58 19.63 -17.84
CA PHE A 314 -7.45 18.70 -17.13
C PHE A 314 -8.21 19.38 -15.98
N HIS A 315 -7.50 20.12 -15.11
CA HIS A 315 -8.07 20.82 -13.96
C HIS A 315 -8.60 22.21 -14.29
N HIS A 316 -8.14 22.80 -15.41
CA HIS A 316 -8.50 24.14 -15.85
C HIS A 316 -8.31 25.23 -14.77
N THR A 317 -7.27 25.09 -13.94
CA THR A 317 -6.85 26.08 -12.95
C THR A 317 -5.83 27.06 -13.51
N ALA A 318 -5.17 26.73 -14.62
CA ALA A 318 -4.24 27.61 -15.33
C ALA A 318 -4.74 27.87 -16.76
N ALA A 319 -4.55 29.10 -17.27
CA ALA A 319 -4.96 29.47 -18.63
C ALA A 319 -3.96 29.04 -19.71
N ASN A 320 -2.73 28.67 -19.34
CA ASN A 320 -1.66 28.23 -20.23
C ASN A 320 -0.48 27.62 -19.43
N LYS A 321 0.47 27.02 -20.15
CA LYS A 321 1.73 26.45 -19.62
C LYS A 321 2.52 27.39 -18.71
N ALA A 322 2.60 28.68 -19.03
CA ALA A 322 3.36 29.62 -18.22
C ALA A 322 2.69 29.85 -16.85
N GLU A 323 1.37 29.93 -16.82
CA GLU A 323 0.61 30.00 -15.57
C GLU A 323 0.69 28.69 -14.78
N ALA A 324 0.58 27.54 -15.45
CA ALA A 324 0.75 26.23 -14.82
C ALA A 324 2.13 26.08 -14.15
N ALA A 325 3.19 26.53 -14.83
CA ALA A 325 4.55 26.53 -14.29
C ALA A 325 4.67 27.39 -13.02
N ILE A 326 4.06 28.58 -13.00
CA ILE A 326 4.04 29.46 -11.81
C ILE A 326 3.30 28.79 -10.67
N GLN A 327 2.10 28.26 -10.91
CA GLN A 327 1.27 27.63 -9.88
C GLN A 327 2.01 26.46 -9.23
N ALA A 328 2.56 25.53 -10.03
CA ALA A 328 3.28 24.38 -9.53
C ALA A 328 4.55 24.76 -8.76
N LEU A 329 5.43 25.59 -9.36
CA LEU A 329 6.73 25.92 -8.76
C LEU A 329 6.57 26.72 -7.46
N THR A 330 5.63 27.67 -7.41
CA THR A 330 5.41 28.48 -6.20
C THR A 330 4.68 27.74 -5.08
N ALA A 331 3.93 26.67 -5.41
CA ALA A 331 3.36 25.75 -4.42
C ALA A 331 4.42 24.85 -3.76
N GLY A 332 5.55 24.63 -4.43
CA GLY A 332 6.65 23.81 -3.95
C GLY A 332 6.89 22.52 -4.74
N LEU A 333 6.30 22.38 -5.92
CA LEU A 333 6.67 21.33 -6.88
C LEU A 333 8.01 21.75 -7.52
N ASP A 334 9.04 20.92 -7.41
CA ASP A 334 10.41 21.32 -7.73
C ASP A 334 10.86 20.86 -9.13
N VAL A 335 10.43 19.67 -9.59
CA VAL A 335 10.92 19.02 -10.83
C VAL A 335 9.76 18.65 -11.75
N GLU A 336 9.85 19.03 -13.02
CA GLU A 336 8.92 18.62 -14.08
C GLU A 336 9.36 17.30 -14.72
N ALA A 337 8.47 16.31 -14.67
CA ALA A 337 8.74 14.96 -15.18
C ALA A 337 8.71 14.87 -16.69
N SER A 338 7.62 15.32 -17.35
CA SER A 338 7.40 15.09 -18.79
C SER A 338 6.58 16.15 -19.53
N SER A 339 6.13 17.18 -18.83
CA SER A 339 5.45 18.34 -19.45
C SER A 339 6.48 19.32 -20.05
N GLU A 340 6.00 20.28 -20.84
CA GLU A 340 6.80 21.38 -21.38
C GLU A 340 6.38 22.74 -20.77
N CYS A 341 6.12 22.78 -19.46
CA CYS A 341 5.75 24.01 -18.74
C CYS A 341 6.98 24.72 -18.14
N TYR A 342 7.97 24.01 -17.59
CA TYR A 342 9.15 24.64 -16.98
C TYR A 342 10.12 25.35 -17.95
N PRO A 343 10.17 25.05 -19.27
CA PRO A 343 10.84 25.94 -20.23
C PRO A 343 10.39 27.41 -20.14
N GLU A 344 9.11 27.68 -19.85
CA GLU A 344 8.57 29.04 -19.76
C GLU A 344 9.18 29.84 -18.60
N LEU A 345 9.74 29.18 -17.58
CA LEU A 345 10.35 29.83 -16.41
C LEU A 345 11.46 30.80 -16.81
N PHE A 346 12.21 30.50 -17.88
CA PHE A 346 13.26 31.39 -18.38
C PHE A 346 12.67 32.75 -18.79
N ARG A 347 11.64 32.70 -19.64
CA ARG A 347 10.93 33.88 -20.14
C ARG A 347 10.26 34.63 -18.99
N LEU A 348 9.60 33.92 -18.08
CA LEU A 348 8.90 34.48 -16.92
C LEU A 348 9.83 35.27 -15.99
N VAL A 349 11.04 34.77 -15.73
CA VAL A 349 12.04 35.49 -14.93
C VAL A 349 12.56 36.72 -15.68
N LYS A 350 12.85 36.61 -16.98
CA LYS A 350 13.34 37.74 -17.80
C LYS A 350 12.30 38.86 -17.91
N GLU A 351 11.02 38.52 -17.93
CA GLU A 351 9.90 39.48 -17.93
C GLU A 351 9.56 40.02 -16.53
N GLY A 352 10.21 39.55 -15.46
CA GLY A 352 9.93 39.97 -14.08
C GLY A 352 8.61 39.44 -13.52
N LYS A 353 8.02 38.41 -14.14
CA LYS A 353 6.75 37.79 -13.72
C LYS A 353 6.93 36.66 -12.70
N LEU A 354 8.15 36.17 -12.53
CA LEU A 354 8.52 35.16 -11.54
C LEU A 354 9.84 35.55 -10.87
N ASP A 355 9.89 35.47 -9.54
CA ASP A 355 11.14 35.61 -8.81
C ASP A 355 12.03 34.38 -9.02
N LYS A 356 13.26 34.60 -9.47
CA LYS A 356 14.28 33.55 -9.65
C LYS A 356 14.55 32.77 -8.36
N SER A 357 14.26 33.32 -7.18
CA SER A 357 14.44 32.64 -5.89
C SER A 357 13.66 31.32 -5.78
N TYR A 358 12.50 31.19 -6.45
CA TYR A 358 11.74 29.93 -6.52
C TYR A 358 12.52 28.84 -7.27
N ILE A 359 13.09 29.18 -8.43
CA ILE A 359 13.96 28.27 -9.20
C ILE A 359 15.22 27.95 -8.41
N ASP A 360 15.86 28.95 -7.79
CA ASP A 360 17.04 28.72 -6.97
C ASP A 360 16.76 27.74 -5.81
N THR A 361 15.56 27.80 -5.22
CA THR A 361 15.13 26.89 -4.15
C THR A 361 14.94 25.46 -4.65
N ALA A 362 14.24 25.28 -5.77
CA ALA A 362 14.01 23.96 -6.37
C ALA A 362 15.34 23.28 -6.76
N VAL A 363 16.23 24.02 -7.44
CA VAL A 363 17.54 23.49 -7.84
C VAL A 363 18.39 23.14 -6.63
N ARG A 364 18.38 23.95 -5.56
CA ARG A 364 19.10 23.63 -4.32
C ARG A 364 18.68 22.30 -3.72
N ARG A 365 17.38 21.98 -3.74
CA ARG A 365 16.83 20.71 -3.25
C ARG A 365 17.32 19.53 -4.11
N VAL A 366 17.28 19.66 -5.44
CA VAL A 366 17.81 18.64 -6.36
C VAL A 366 19.31 18.43 -6.16
N LEU A 367 20.10 19.51 -6.09
CA LEU A 367 21.55 19.40 -5.88
C LEU A 367 21.89 18.80 -4.51
N THR A 368 21.14 19.16 -3.47
CA THR A 368 21.28 18.55 -2.14
C THR A 368 21.06 17.04 -2.24
N ALA A 369 19.98 16.59 -2.88
CA ALA A 369 19.72 15.18 -3.11
C ALA A 369 20.87 14.48 -3.86
N LYS A 370 21.39 15.08 -4.94
CA LYS A 370 22.52 14.53 -5.71
C LYS A 370 23.78 14.35 -4.85
N PHE A 371 24.11 15.33 -4.01
CA PHE A 371 25.26 15.22 -3.10
C PHE A 371 25.04 14.19 -1.99
N GLU A 372 23.86 14.20 -1.34
CA GLU A 372 23.55 13.28 -0.24
C GLU A 372 23.47 11.82 -0.71
N CYS A 373 23.03 11.58 -1.94
CA CYS A 373 23.07 10.26 -2.58
C CYS A 373 24.47 9.85 -3.09
N GLY A 374 25.49 10.72 -2.95
CA GLY A 374 26.86 10.46 -3.37
C GLY A 374 27.07 10.43 -4.89
N LEU A 375 26.14 11.00 -5.67
CA LEU A 375 26.17 10.96 -7.13
C LEU A 375 27.36 11.74 -7.73
N PHE A 376 27.87 12.75 -7.01
CA PHE A 376 29.08 13.48 -7.43
C PHE A 376 30.36 12.66 -7.18
N GLU A 377 30.37 11.81 -6.17
CA GLU A 377 31.54 10.99 -5.79
C GLU A 377 31.60 9.68 -6.56
N ASP A 378 30.44 9.10 -6.88
CA ASP A 378 30.32 7.86 -7.66
C ASP A 378 29.31 8.02 -8.81
N PRO A 379 29.61 8.90 -9.80
CA PRO A 379 28.68 9.22 -10.87
C PRO A 379 28.38 8.04 -11.80
N TYR A 380 29.26 7.03 -11.88
CA TYR A 380 29.08 5.86 -12.74
C TYR A 380 28.53 4.64 -11.99
N GLY A 381 28.33 4.74 -10.66
CA GLY A 381 27.87 3.65 -9.81
C GLY A 381 28.90 2.52 -9.65
N ASP A 382 30.19 2.82 -9.79
CA ASP A 382 31.26 1.82 -9.79
C ASP A 382 31.39 1.11 -8.42
N LYS A 383 30.97 1.74 -7.31
CA LYS A 383 30.93 1.09 -5.98
C LYS A 383 30.04 -0.15 -5.95
N HIS A 384 29.02 -0.18 -6.80
CA HIS A 384 28.06 -1.27 -6.88
C HIS A 384 28.23 -2.10 -8.15
N ALA A 385 29.26 -1.85 -8.96
CA ALA A 385 29.48 -2.61 -10.20
C ALA A 385 29.73 -4.13 -9.98
N ALA A 386 30.04 -4.54 -8.75
CA ALA A 386 30.22 -5.95 -8.35
C ALA A 386 28.96 -6.59 -7.73
N SER A 387 27.83 -5.88 -7.63
CA SER A 387 26.62 -6.35 -6.93
C SER A 387 25.97 -7.59 -7.55
N GLY A 388 26.26 -7.89 -8.82
CA GLY A 388 25.76 -9.07 -9.53
C GLY A 388 25.32 -8.72 -10.94
N GLY A 389 24.93 -9.72 -11.72
CA GLY A 389 24.17 -9.50 -12.94
C GLY A 389 22.68 -9.38 -12.64
N MET A 390 21.91 -8.93 -13.63
CA MET A 390 20.45 -8.96 -13.54
C MET A 390 19.94 -10.40 -13.37
N HIS A 391 18.74 -10.57 -12.81
CA HIS A 391 18.05 -11.87 -12.73
C HIS A 391 18.83 -12.93 -11.95
N SER A 392 19.36 -12.56 -10.78
CA SER A 392 20.16 -13.49 -9.97
C SER A 392 19.31 -14.66 -9.45
N LEU A 393 19.91 -15.85 -9.29
CA LEU A 393 19.22 -17.00 -8.69
C LEU A 393 18.61 -16.68 -7.31
N ARG A 394 19.28 -15.86 -6.51
CA ARG A 394 18.77 -15.42 -5.19
C ARG A 394 17.54 -14.52 -5.32
N SER A 395 17.47 -13.70 -6.38
CA SER A 395 16.31 -12.87 -6.71
C SER A 395 15.12 -13.76 -7.09
N VAL A 396 15.35 -14.77 -7.95
CA VAL A 396 14.33 -15.75 -8.34
C VAL A 396 13.80 -16.53 -7.12
N GLU A 397 14.71 -16.99 -6.24
CA GLU A 397 14.35 -17.67 -4.99
C GLU A 397 13.53 -16.78 -4.06
N LEU A 398 13.87 -15.49 -3.95
CA LEU A 398 13.08 -14.54 -3.16
C LEU A 398 11.71 -14.27 -3.80
N SER A 399 11.62 -14.14 -5.13
CA SER A 399 10.35 -14.00 -5.84
C SER A 399 9.41 -15.16 -5.50
N ARG A 400 9.93 -16.40 -5.56
CA ARG A 400 9.21 -17.59 -5.11
C ARG A 400 8.81 -17.54 -3.64
N GLN A 401 9.71 -17.16 -2.74
CA GLN A 401 9.41 -17.07 -1.31
C GLN A 401 8.26 -16.09 -1.04
N ILE A 402 8.28 -14.91 -1.67
CA ILE A 402 7.22 -13.91 -1.51
C ILE A 402 5.89 -14.48 -2.02
N ALA A 403 5.89 -15.13 -3.20
CA ALA A 403 4.69 -15.74 -3.78
C ALA A 403 4.09 -16.83 -2.89
N GLU A 404 4.92 -17.67 -2.27
CA GLU A 404 4.48 -18.72 -1.33
C GLU A 404 3.93 -18.13 -0.02
N GLU A 405 4.54 -17.07 0.50
CA GLU A 405 4.10 -16.40 1.73
C GLU A 405 2.90 -15.47 1.56
N SER A 406 2.59 -15.05 0.32
CA SER A 406 1.47 -14.15 0.00
C SER A 406 0.15 -14.85 -0.25
N ILE A 407 0.16 -16.17 -0.52
CA ILE A 407 -1.06 -16.94 -0.79
C ILE A 407 -1.98 -16.92 0.43
N VAL A 408 -3.19 -16.41 0.23
CA VAL A 408 -4.25 -16.35 1.24
C VAL A 408 -5.24 -17.47 0.98
N LEU A 409 -5.36 -18.40 1.93
CA LEU A 409 -6.44 -19.39 1.92
C LEU A 409 -7.71 -18.74 2.50
N LEU A 410 -8.67 -18.40 1.64
CA LEU A 410 -9.90 -17.69 2.05
C LEU A 410 -10.94 -18.63 2.66
N LYS A 411 -11.07 -19.82 2.08
CA LYS A 411 -12.06 -20.83 2.45
C LYS A 411 -11.49 -22.23 2.20
N ASN A 412 -11.76 -23.18 3.09
CA ASN A 412 -11.35 -24.58 2.93
C ASN A 412 -12.29 -25.53 3.71
N GLU A 413 -13.43 -25.84 3.13
CA GLU A 413 -14.41 -26.75 3.72
C GLU A 413 -13.97 -28.21 3.62
N ASN A 414 -14.33 -28.99 4.64
CA ASN A 414 -14.05 -30.43 4.74
C ASN A 414 -12.57 -30.82 4.55
N ASN A 415 -11.65 -29.87 4.74
CA ASN A 415 -10.22 -30.04 4.48
C ASN A 415 -9.94 -30.54 3.05
N LEU A 416 -10.64 -29.98 2.03
CA LEU A 416 -10.40 -30.30 0.63
C LEU A 416 -8.93 -30.03 0.23
N LEU A 417 -8.38 -28.91 0.69
CA LEU A 417 -6.95 -28.62 0.59
C LEU A 417 -6.22 -28.99 1.89
N PRO A 418 -4.96 -29.46 1.80
CA PRO A 418 -4.21 -29.71 0.57
C PRO A 418 -4.63 -31.00 -0.14
N LEU A 419 -4.47 -31.02 -1.47
CA LEU A 419 -4.70 -32.18 -2.33
C LEU A 419 -3.69 -33.30 -2.02
N ASP A 420 -4.20 -34.53 -1.92
CA ASP A 420 -3.36 -35.74 -1.71
C ASP A 420 -3.03 -36.39 -3.06
N MET A 421 -1.78 -36.26 -3.50
CA MET A 421 -1.30 -36.82 -4.76
C MET A 421 -1.50 -38.34 -4.86
N ASN A 422 -1.60 -39.07 -3.75
CA ASN A 422 -1.77 -40.53 -3.76
C ASN A 422 -3.22 -40.97 -3.95
N LYS A 423 -4.18 -40.04 -3.80
CA LYS A 423 -5.62 -40.31 -3.96
C LYS A 423 -6.18 -39.83 -5.29
N LEU A 424 -5.44 -38.99 -6.00
CA LEU A 424 -5.87 -38.41 -7.27
C LEU A 424 -5.29 -39.22 -8.43
N THR A 425 -6.15 -39.52 -9.40
CA THR A 425 -5.77 -40.08 -10.70
C THR A 425 -5.79 -39.01 -11.79
N SER A 426 -6.62 -37.98 -11.63
CA SER A 426 -6.81 -36.92 -12.62
C SER A 426 -7.28 -35.59 -12.02
N ILE A 427 -6.83 -34.48 -12.62
CA ILE A 427 -7.18 -33.10 -12.22
C ILE A 427 -7.58 -32.30 -13.45
N ALA A 428 -8.68 -31.54 -13.33
CA ALA A 428 -9.03 -30.53 -14.31
C ALA A 428 -8.37 -29.20 -13.94
N VAL A 429 -7.62 -28.60 -14.85
CA VAL A 429 -6.97 -27.30 -14.68
C VAL A 429 -7.62 -26.33 -15.66
N LEU A 430 -8.37 -25.36 -15.17
CA LEU A 430 -9.37 -24.62 -15.95
C LEU A 430 -9.24 -23.12 -15.81
N GLY A 431 -9.78 -22.37 -16.76
CA GLY A 431 -9.98 -20.92 -16.65
C GLY A 431 -8.96 -20.07 -17.41
N PRO A 432 -9.26 -18.77 -17.61
CA PRO A 432 -8.45 -17.87 -18.44
C PRO A 432 -7.02 -17.64 -17.91
N ASN A 433 -6.81 -17.83 -16.60
CA ASN A 433 -5.49 -17.67 -15.96
C ASN A 433 -4.75 -18.99 -15.72
N ALA A 434 -5.27 -20.12 -16.20
CA ALA A 434 -4.66 -21.43 -15.95
C ALA A 434 -3.29 -21.60 -16.61
N ASP A 435 -3.15 -21.17 -17.87
CA ASP A 435 -1.92 -21.29 -18.65
C ASP A 435 -1.44 -19.95 -19.18
N GLN A 436 -1.60 -18.90 -18.38
CA GLN A 436 -1.14 -17.54 -18.66
C GLN A 436 -0.52 -16.95 -17.39
N VAL A 437 0.67 -16.35 -17.54
CA VAL A 437 1.29 -15.59 -16.45
C VAL A 437 0.54 -14.29 -16.21
N GLN A 438 0.46 -13.85 -14.95
CA GLN A 438 -0.08 -12.54 -14.57
C GLN A 438 0.87 -11.87 -13.58
N PHE A 439 1.62 -10.87 -14.06
CA PHE A 439 2.66 -10.21 -13.26
C PHE A 439 2.22 -8.89 -12.61
N GLY A 440 1.05 -8.37 -12.98
CA GLY A 440 0.62 -7.02 -12.59
C GLY A 440 1.14 -5.93 -13.53
N ASP A 441 0.72 -4.69 -13.29
CA ASP A 441 1.22 -3.52 -14.00
C ASP A 441 2.66 -3.18 -13.59
N TYR A 442 3.26 -2.18 -14.23
CA TYR A 442 4.68 -1.81 -14.03
C TYR A 442 5.68 -2.98 -14.24
N THR A 443 5.25 -4.05 -14.91
CA THR A 443 6.10 -5.15 -15.38
C THR A 443 6.65 -4.87 -16.78
N TRP A 444 7.78 -5.49 -17.12
CA TRP A 444 8.39 -5.44 -18.45
C TRP A 444 7.93 -6.58 -19.39
N SER A 445 7.26 -7.62 -18.89
CA SER A 445 6.76 -8.74 -19.70
C SER A 445 5.35 -9.17 -19.30
N ARG A 446 4.68 -9.86 -20.22
CA ARG A 446 3.44 -10.65 -20.02
C ARG A 446 3.53 -12.00 -20.74
N ASP A 447 4.73 -12.40 -21.15
CA ASP A 447 4.97 -13.60 -21.92
C ASP A 447 5.23 -14.79 -20.99
N ASN A 448 4.60 -15.93 -21.27
CA ASN A 448 4.79 -17.18 -20.53
C ASN A 448 6.24 -17.69 -20.57
N LYS A 449 7.11 -17.19 -21.46
CA LYS A 449 8.54 -17.53 -21.44
C LYS A 449 9.28 -16.95 -20.23
N ASP A 450 8.75 -15.87 -19.64
CA ASP A 450 9.41 -15.09 -18.58
C ASP A 450 8.87 -15.44 -17.18
N GLY A 451 8.04 -16.48 -17.05
CA GLY A 451 7.60 -16.99 -15.77
C GLY A 451 6.89 -18.34 -15.88
N ILE A 452 6.38 -18.83 -14.76
CA ILE A 452 5.78 -20.16 -14.67
C ILE A 452 4.27 -20.03 -14.50
N THR A 453 3.51 -20.53 -15.48
CA THR A 453 2.04 -20.53 -15.41
C THR A 453 1.55 -21.52 -14.34
N PRO A 454 0.34 -21.34 -13.79
CA PRO A 454 -0.24 -22.31 -12.85
C PRO A 454 -0.29 -23.74 -13.41
N LEU A 455 -0.66 -23.89 -14.69
CA LEU A 455 -0.66 -25.18 -15.38
C LEU A 455 0.74 -25.80 -15.45
N GLN A 456 1.77 -25.01 -15.79
CA GLN A 456 3.16 -25.46 -15.81
C GLN A 456 3.64 -25.89 -14.42
N GLY A 457 3.33 -25.11 -13.38
CA GLY A 457 3.69 -25.44 -12.00
C GLY A 457 3.05 -26.75 -11.52
N ILE A 458 1.75 -26.93 -11.76
CA ILE A 458 1.04 -28.18 -11.42
C ILE A 458 1.63 -29.36 -12.21
N LYS A 459 1.84 -29.21 -13.53
CA LYS A 459 2.46 -30.25 -14.39
C LYS A 459 3.83 -30.66 -13.86
N ALA A 460 4.69 -29.70 -13.53
CA ALA A 460 6.02 -29.95 -13.03
C ALA A 460 6.00 -30.70 -11.68
N LEU A 461 5.02 -30.40 -10.83
CA LEU A 461 4.88 -31.04 -9.53
C LEU A 461 4.35 -32.47 -9.62
N VAL A 462 3.30 -32.71 -10.40
CA VAL A 462 2.63 -34.02 -10.44
C VAL A 462 3.26 -35.00 -11.43
N GLY A 463 3.97 -34.49 -12.44
CA GLY A 463 4.56 -35.28 -13.51
C GLY A 463 3.52 -36.14 -14.23
N GLU A 464 3.88 -37.38 -14.55
CA GLU A 464 2.98 -38.34 -15.21
C GLU A 464 2.07 -39.11 -14.23
N LYS A 465 2.18 -38.86 -12.91
CA LYS A 465 1.45 -39.61 -11.90
C LYS A 465 -0.06 -39.31 -11.88
N ILE A 466 -0.42 -38.09 -12.26
CA ILE A 466 -1.80 -37.59 -12.27
C ILE A 466 -2.09 -37.04 -13.66
N LYS A 467 -3.16 -37.51 -14.29
CA LYS A 467 -3.58 -37.01 -15.59
C LYS A 467 -4.14 -35.59 -15.47
N ILE A 468 -3.62 -34.66 -16.28
CA ILE A 468 -4.13 -33.29 -16.33
C ILE A 468 -5.06 -33.12 -17.54
N ASN A 469 -6.30 -32.72 -17.28
CA ASN A 469 -7.25 -32.31 -18.30
C ASN A 469 -7.35 -30.78 -18.27
N HIS A 470 -6.85 -30.10 -19.31
CA HIS A 470 -6.83 -28.65 -19.37
C HIS A 470 -7.87 -28.11 -20.35
N ALA A 471 -8.55 -27.03 -19.98
CA ALA A 471 -9.43 -26.26 -20.86
C ALA A 471 -9.52 -24.81 -20.38
N VAL A 472 -9.43 -23.84 -21.29
CA VAL A 472 -9.49 -22.41 -20.95
C VAL A 472 -10.92 -22.02 -20.50
N GLY A 473 -11.94 -22.53 -21.20
CA GLY A 473 -13.35 -22.38 -20.86
C GLY A 473 -13.96 -21.01 -21.21
N CYS A 474 -13.29 -19.90 -20.90
CA CYS A 474 -13.77 -18.57 -21.24
C CYS A 474 -12.65 -17.52 -21.35
N SER A 475 -13.00 -16.33 -21.83
CA SER A 475 -12.15 -15.14 -21.76
C SER A 475 -12.64 -14.18 -20.68
N MET A 476 -11.72 -13.59 -19.92
CA MET A 476 -12.05 -12.52 -18.97
C MET A 476 -12.45 -11.19 -19.65
N MET A 477 -12.25 -11.07 -20.97
CA MET A 477 -12.57 -9.89 -21.79
C MET A 477 -13.81 -10.08 -22.67
N SER A 478 -14.46 -11.26 -22.61
CA SER A 478 -15.62 -11.58 -23.45
C SER A 478 -16.70 -12.28 -22.63
N ARG A 479 -17.96 -12.07 -23.00
CA ARG A 479 -19.12 -12.80 -22.44
C ARG A 479 -19.49 -14.04 -23.25
N ASP A 480 -18.63 -14.45 -24.18
CA ASP A 480 -18.80 -15.69 -24.93
C ASP A 480 -18.65 -16.91 -24.01
N THR A 481 -19.65 -17.79 -24.06
CA THR A 481 -19.75 -19.01 -23.25
C THR A 481 -19.53 -20.28 -24.05
N THR A 482 -19.18 -20.18 -25.34
CA THR A 482 -19.12 -21.32 -26.28
C THR A 482 -18.17 -22.42 -25.79
N ASP A 483 -17.03 -22.05 -25.23
CA ASP A 483 -15.98 -22.99 -24.82
C ASP A 483 -16.15 -23.55 -23.39
N ILE A 484 -17.19 -23.11 -22.65
CA ILE A 484 -17.43 -23.60 -21.27
C ILE A 484 -17.73 -25.11 -21.26
N GLY A 485 -18.34 -25.63 -22.34
CA GLY A 485 -18.61 -27.07 -22.49
C GLY A 485 -17.35 -27.93 -22.38
N GLU A 486 -16.22 -27.47 -22.93
CA GLU A 486 -14.95 -28.21 -22.85
C GLU A 486 -14.41 -28.28 -21.42
N ALA A 487 -14.58 -27.21 -20.65
CA ALA A 487 -14.18 -27.17 -19.24
C ALA A 487 -15.05 -28.09 -18.37
N VAL A 488 -16.35 -28.17 -18.66
CA VAL A 488 -17.27 -29.13 -18.02
C VAL A 488 -16.85 -30.57 -18.34
N GLU A 489 -16.53 -30.88 -19.60
CA GLU A 489 -16.04 -32.20 -19.98
C GLU A 489 -14.73 -32.58 -19.29
N ALA A 490 -13.77 -31.65 -19.25
CA ALA A 490 -12.50 -31.85 -18.54
C ALA A 490 -12.72 -32.15 -17.06
N THR A 491 -13.68 -31.46 -16.43
CA THR A 491 -14.09 -31.68 -15.03
C THR A 491 -14.69 -33.07 -14.81
N LEU A 492 -15.62 -33.49 -15.66
CA LEU A 492 -16.26 -34.81 -15.56
C LEU A 492 -15.25 -35.96 -15.70
N LYS A 493 -14.18 -35.74 -16.48
CA LYS A 493 -13.05 -36.66 -16.68
C LYS A 493 -11.97 -36.56 -15.58
N SER A 494 -12.22 -35.80 -14.51
CA SER A 494 -11.26 -35.54 -13.43
C SER A 494 -11.83 -35.88 -12.05
N ASP A 495 -10.95 -36.06 -11.06
CA ASP A 495 -11.34 -36.29 -9.67
C ASP A 495 -11.67 -34.98 -8.93
N VAL A 496 -11.00 -33.89 -9.33
CA VAL A 496 -11.15 -32.52 -8.80
C VAL A 496 -10.91 -31.51 -9.92
N ALA A 497 -11.57 -30.36 -9.85
CA ALA A 497 -11.32 -29.21 -10.72
C ALA A 497 -10.66 -28.05 -9.95
N VAL A 498 -9.63 -27.46 -10.56
CA VAL A 498 -8.99 -26.22 -10.10
C VAL A 498 -9.22 -25.17 -11.17
N ILE A 499 -9.96 -24.12 -10.83
CA ILE A 499 -10.35 -23.03 -11.75
C ILE A 499 -9.53 -21.79 -11.40
N PHE A 500 -8.87 -21.22 -12.41
CA PHE A 500 -8.03 -20.03 -12.32
C PHE A 500 -8.74 -18.83 -12.95
N CYS A 501 -9.23 -17.94 -12.10
CA CYS A 501 -9.98 -16.73 -12.49
C CYS A 501 -9.33 -15.47 -11.88
N GLY A 502 -9.77 -14.29 -12.32
CA GLY A 502 -9.34 -13.01 -11.78
C GLY A 502 -9.26 -11.93 -12.86
N CYS A 503 -8.11 -11.24 -12.93
CA CYS A 503 -7.87 -10.13 -13.86
C CYS A 503 -6.45 -10.15 -14.44
N SER A 504 -6.21 -9.27 -15.41
CA SER A 504 -4.92 -9.03 -16.06
C SER A 504 -4.60 -7.54 -16.13
N SER A 505 -3.32 -7.21 -15.95
CA SER A 505 -2.79 -5.84 -15.98
C SER A 505 -1.89 -5.60 -17.21
N ALA A 506 -1.64 -4.33 -17.54
CA ALA A 506 -0.80 -3.93 -18.66
C ALA A 506 0.70 -4.11 -18.37
N SER A 507 1.56 -4.12 -19.41
CA SER A 507 3.01 -4.00 -19.26
C SER A 507 3.46 -2.59 -19.62
N LEU A 508 4.16 -1.93 -18.70
CA LEU A 508 4.52 -0.52 -18.82
C LEU A 508 5.29 -0.26 -20.11
N ALA A 509 4.84 0.77 -20.85
CA ALA A 509 5.41 1.21 -22.13
C ALA A 509 5.46 0.14 -23.24
N ARG A 510 4.72 -0.98 -23.09
CA ARG A 510 4.77 -2.13 -24.01
C ARG A 510 3.38 -2.60 -24.45
N ASP A 511 2.69 -3.40 -23.64
CA ASP A 511 1.42 -4.04 -24.02
C ASP A 511 0.27 -3.66 -23.08
N TYR A 512 -0.67 -2.90 -23.63
CA TYR A 512 -1.90 -2.42 -22.97
C TYR A 512 -3.16 -3.16 -23.42
N THR A 513 -3.03 -4.27 -24.16
CA THR A 513 -4.16 -5.05 -24.67
C THR A 513 -4.68 -6.05 -23.64
N ARG A 514 -5.99 -6.37 -23.71
CA ARG A 514 -6.65 -7.38 -22.85
C ARG A 514 -6.34 -7.15 -21.37
N THR A 515 -6.69 -5.96 -20.90
CA THR A 515 -6.38 -5.46 -19.56
C THR A 515 -7.66 -4.97 -18.88
N ASN A 516 -7.84 -5.34 -17.61
CA ASN A 516 -8.98 -4.95 -16.75
C ASN A 516 -8.54 -4.62 -15.31
N CYS A 517 -7.24 -4.37 -15.12
CA CYS A 517 -6.60 -3.96 -13.87
C CYS A 517 -5.33 -3.15 -14.18
N GLY A 518 -4.81 -2.43 -13.20
CA GLY A 518 -3.66 -1.54 -13.33
C GLY A 518 -4.01 -0.11 -13.73
N GLU A 519 -3.00 0.75 -13.81
CA GLU A 519 -3.14 2.17 -14.10
C GLU A 519 -4.02 2.49 -15.33
N GLY A 520 -5.13 3.21 -15.10
CA GLY A 520 -6.09 3.61 -16.13
C GLY A 520 -7.12 2.55 -16.54
N PHE A 521 -7.11 1.37 -15.90
CA PHE A 521 -8.06 0.28 -16.15
C PHE A 521 -8.96 0.02 -14.93
N ASP A 522 -9.86 0.96 -14.69
CA ASP A 522 -10.79 0.95 -13.55
C ASP A 522 -12.08 0.16 -13.87
N LEU A 523 -12.68 -0.46 -12.86
CA LEU A 523 -13.91 -1.23 -13.01
C LEU A 523 -15.09 -0.53 -12.31
N SER A 524 -16.24 -0.46 -12.97
CA SER A 524 -17.47 0.05 -12.34
C SER A 524 -18.18 -0.99 -11.47
N ASP A 525 -17.93 -2.27 -11.73
CA ASP A 525 -18.44 -3.42 -10.97
C ASP A 525 -17.28 -4.30 -10.52
N LEU A 526 -17.44 -4.95 -9.37
CA LEU A 526 -16.44 -5.84 -8.78
C LEU A 526 -16.81 -7.32 -8.94
N SER A 527 -17.76 -7.68 -9.80
CA SER A 527 -17.89 -9.07 -10.23
C SER A 527 -16.69 -9.50 -11.11
N LEU A 528 -16.43 -10.80 -11.19
CA LEU A 528 -15.42 -11.31 -12.14
C LEU A 528 -15.85 -10.97 -13.57
N THR A 529 -14.96 -10.35 -14.34
CA THR A 529 -15.28 -9.87 -15.69
C THR A 529 -15.41 -11.01 -16.70
N GLY A 530 -16.09 -10.75 -17.82
CA GLY A 530 -16.31 -11.74 -18.88
C GLY A 530 -17.28 -12.84 -18.46
N ALA A 531 -17.08 -14.05 -18.96
CA ALA A 531 -17.90 -15.23 -18.64
C ALA A 531 -17.30 -16.11 -17.51
N GLN A 532 -16.44 -15.53 -16.66
CA GLN A 532 -15.76 -16.27 -15.58
C GLN A 532 -16.73 -16.85 -14.56
N SER A 533 -17.72 -16.06 -14.12
CA SER A 533 -18.75 -16.53 -13.19
C SER A 533 -19.59 -17.66 -13.78
N ASP A 534 -19.92 -17.59 -15.08
CA ASP A 534 -20.65 -18.64 -15.80
C ASP A 534 -19.84 -19.94 -15.86
N LEU A 535 -18.52 -19.84 -16.13
CA LEU A 535 -17.61 -20.98 -16.11
C LEU A 535 -17.58 -21.65 -14.72
N ILE A 536 -17.42 -20.87 -13.65
CA ILE A 536 -17.36 -21.40 -12.28
C ILE A 536 -18.66 -22.14 -11.93
N GLN A 537 -19.82 -21.53 -12.23
CA GLN A 537 -21.13 -22.12 -11.95
C GLN A 537 -21.35 -23.42 -12.75
N ALA A 538 -20.98 -23.44 -14.03
CA ALA A 538 -21.12 -24.62 -14.88
C ALA A 538 -20.23 -25.79 -14.41
N VAL A 539 -18.99 -25.51 -14.00
CA VAL A 539 -18.06 -26.50 -13.45
C VAL A 539 -18.55 -27.02 -12.10
N TYR A 540 -19.02 -26.14 -11.22
CA TYR A 540 -19.61 -26.52 -9.93
C TYR A 540 -20.83 -27.44 -10.10
N ALA A 541 -21.69 -27.16 -11.08
CA ALA A 541 -22.89 -27.95 -11.37
C ALA A 541 -22.61 -29.43 -11.75
N THR A 542 -21.36 -29.79 -12.08
CA THR A 542 -20.97 -31.19 -12.32
C THR A 542 -21.01 -32.07 -11.06
N GLY A 543 -21.03 -31.45 -9.87
CA GLY A 543 -20.97 -32.16 -8.58
C GLY A 543 -19.58 -32.67 -8.21
N LYS A 544 -18.55 -32.38 -9.00
CA LYS A 544 -17.14 -32.66 -8.65
C LYS A 544 -16.63 -31.64 -7.63
N PRO A 545 -15.66 -31.98 -6.77
CA PRO A 545 -14.98 -31.00 -5.93
C PRO A 545 -14.34 -29.90 -6.79
N VAL A 546 -14.56 -28.63 -6.41
CA VAL A 546 -14.04 -27.45 -7.11
C VAL A 546 -13.19 -26.62 -6.17
N ILE A 547 -12.02 -26.20 -6.65
CA ILE A 547 -11.14 -25.21 -6.01
C ILE A 547 -11.10 -23.99 -6.92
N LEU A 548 -11.36 -22.80 -6.37
CA LEU A 548 -11.19 -21.53 -7.07
C LEU A 548 -9.88 -20.87 -6.63
N VAL A 549 -9.01 -20.57 -7.58
CA VAL A 549 -7.78 -19.79 -7.36
C VAL A 549 -7.92 -18.45 -8.07
N LEU A 550 -7.88 -17.37 -7.29
CA LEU A 550 -7.90 -15.99 -7.77
C LEU A 550 -6.47 -15.51 -8.02
N VAL A 551 -6.14 -15.31 -9.29
CA VAL A 551 -4.91 -14.65 -9.75
C VAL A 551 -5.29 -13.24 -10.19
N SER A 552 -5.00 -12.24 -9.36
CA SER A 552 -5.66 -10.92 -9.45
C SER A 552 -4.89 -9.78 -8.79
N GLY A 553 -5.03 -8.56 -9.31
CA GLY A 553 -4.52 -7.33 -8.69
C GLY A 553 -5.47 -6.67 -7.68
N LYS A 554 -6.70 -7.17 -7.49
CA LYS A 554 -7.68 -6.54 -6.59
C LYS A 554 -8.69 -7.53 -6.00
N PRO A 555 -9.38 -7.19 -4.89
CA PRO A 555 -10.52 -7.96 -4.43
C PRO A 555 -11.70 -7.92 -5.41
N PHE A 556 -12.36 -9.08 -5.60
CA PHE A 556 -13.62 -9.19 -6.34
C PHE A 556 -14.78 -9.53 -5.40
N ALA A 557 -15.98 -9.04 -5.73
CA ALA A 557 -17.24 -9.38 -5.12
C ALA A 557 -17.74 -10.73 -5.62
N ILE A 558 -17.42 -11.78 -4.87
CA ILE A 558 -17.64 -13.19 -5.21
C ILE A 558 -18.56 -13.88 -4.20
N SER A 559 -19.71 -13.26 -3.92
CA SER A 559 -20.66 -13.72 -2.89
C SER A 559 -21.20 -15.11 -3.19
N TRP A 560 -21.52 -15.42 -4.46
CA TRP A 560 -22.00 -16.73 -4.86
C TRP A 560 -20.91 -17.80 -4.67
N GLU A 561 -19.68 -17.50 -5.06
CA GLU A 561 -18.54 -18.40 -4.93
C GLU A 561 -18.22 -18.69 -3.47
N LYS A 562 -18.25 -17.67 -2.58
CA LYS A 562 -18.09 -17.86 -1.14
C LYS A 562 -19.10 -18.87 -0.59
N GLU A 563 -20.35 -18.80 -1.04
CA GLU A 563 -21.41 -19.69 -0.58
C GLU A 563 -21.22 -21.12 -1.12
N HIS A 564 -20.89 -21.29 -2.40
CA HIS A 564 -20.98 -22.58 -3.10
C HIS A 564 -19.63 -23.32 -3.25
N ILE A 565 -18.53 -22.61 -3.44
CA ILE A 565 -17.23 -23.24 -3.71
C ILE A 565 -16.57 -23.66 -2.39
N PRO A 566 -16.15 -24.94 -2.22
CA PRO A 566 -15.66 -25.44 -0.94
C PRO A 566 -14.27 -24.92 -0.59
N ALA A 567 -13.40 -24.64 -1.57
CA ALA A 567 -12.08 -24.09 -1.34
C ALA A 567 -11.78 -22.91 -2.26
N ILE A 568 -11.34 -21.79 -1.67
CA ILE A 568 -11.03 -20.55 -2.38
C ILE A 568 -9.68 -20.04 -1.90
N VAL A 569 -8.80 -19.71 -2.85
CA VAL A 569 -7.44 -19.24 -2.63
C VAL A 569 -7.25 -17.92 -3.39
N ALA A 570 -6.58 -16.94 -2.78
CA ALA A 570 -6.09 -15.74 -3.47
C ALA A 570 -4.56 -15.77 -3.53
N GLN A 571 -3.99 -15.78 -4.73
CA GLN A 571 -2.54 -15.68 -4.96
C GLN A 571 -2.11 -14.21 -5.14
N TRP A 572 -3.03 -13.38 -5.61
CA TRP A 572 -2.74 -12.07 -6.21
C TRP A 572 -1.94 -12.20 -7.51
N TYR A 573 -1.07 -11.24 -7.84
CA TYR A 573 -0.02 -11.38 -8.85
C TYR A 573 1.30 -11.77 -8.18
N GLY A 574 1.67 -13.05 -8.32
CA GLY A 574 2.73 -13.73 -7.60
C GLY A 574 4.11 -13.75 -8.27
N GLY A 575 4.37 -12.87 -9.25
CA GLY A 575 5.67 -12.77 -9.92
C GLY A 575 6.04 -13.99 -10.78
N GLU A 576 7.30 -14.07 -11.22
CA GLU A 576 7.74 -15.05 -12.22
C GLU A 576 7.69 -16.52 -11.75
N GLN A 577 7.67 -16.78 -10.44
CA GLN A 577 7.61 -18.13 -9.87
C GLN A 577 6.21 -18.54 -9.37
N GLU A 578 5.18 -17.75 -9.69
CA GLU A 578 3.80 -17.92 -9.21
C GLU A 578 3.27 -19.35 -9.36
N GLY A 579 3.42 -19.95 -10.55
CA GLY A 579 2.88 -21.28 -10.82
C GLY A 579 3.44 -22.37 -9.90
N TYR A 580 4.72 -22.28 -9.52
CA TYR A 580 5.30 -23.22 -8.54
C TYR A 580 4.77 -22.98 -7.13
N ALA A 581 4.63 -21.71 -6.71
CA ALA A 581 4.08 -21.37 -5.40
C ALA A 581 2.65 -21.88 -5.22
N ILE A 582 1.80 -21.65 -6.24
CA ILE A 582 0.42 -22.16 -6.28
C ILE A 582 0.42 -23.69 -6.16
N ALA A 583 1.21 -24.39 -6.96
CA ALA A 583 1.25 -25.84 -6.95
C ALA A 583 1.70 -26.38 -5.59
N ASP A 584 2.74 -25.80 -4.99
CA ASP A 584 3.24 -26.23 -3.69
C ASP A 584 2.22 -26.01 -2.56
N VAL A 585 1.42 -24.94 -2.61
CA VAL A 585 0.30 -24.74 -1.67
C VAL A 585 -0.84 -25.74 -1.93
N LEU A 586 -1.32 -25.87 -3.18
CA LEU A 586 -2.44 -26.76 -3.51
C LEU A 586 -2.20 -28.20 -3.05
N PHE A 587 -0.96 -28.68 -3.08
CA PHE A 587 -0.58 -30.03 -2.64
C PHE A 587 0.08 -30.08 -1.26
N GLY A 588 0.09 -28.97 -0.52
CA GLY A 588 0.50 -28.91 0.88
C GLY A 588 1.98 -29.16 1.14
N LYS A 589 2.84 -28.92 0.15
CA LYS A 589 4.29 -28.75 0.35
C LYS A 589 4.58 -27.47 1.12
N VAL A 590 3.81 -26.42 0.82
CA VAL A 590 3.77 -25.16 1.58
C VAL A 590 2.42 -25.08 2.29
N ASN A 591 2.45 -24.68 3.57
CA ASN A 591 1.26 -24.34 4.32
C ASN A 591 0.97 -22.84 4.10
N PRO A 592 -0.20 -22.45 3.55
CA PRO A 592 -0.49 -21.05 3.29
C PRO A 592 -0.45 -20.22 4.58
N SER A 593 0.02 -18.99 4.44
CA SER A 593 0.22 -18.06 5.57
C SER A 593 0.05 -16.60 5.20
N GLY A 594 -0.52 -16.32 4.02
CA GLY A 594 -0.89 -14.98 3.63
C GLY A 594 -2.18 -14.56 4.36
N HIS A 595 -2.29 -13.26 4.64
CA HIS A 595 -3.50 -12.65 5.19
C HIS A 595 -3.95 -11.50 4.29
N LEU A 596 -5.26 -11.25 4.25
CA LEU A 596 -5.84 -10.17 3.45
C LEU A 596 -5.36 -8.80 3.91
N THR A 597 -4.96 -7.96 2.96
CA THR A 597 -4.66 -6.53 3.20
C THR A 597 -5.80 -5.60 2.77
N TYR A 598 -6.86 -6.19 2.22
CA TYR A 598 -8.11 -5.55 1.83
C TYR A 598 -9.29 -6.39 2.28
N SER A 599 -10.36 -5.73 2.72
CA SER A 599 -11.63 -6.38 2.97
C SER A 599 -12.35 -6.68 1.64
N PHE A 600 -12.87 -7.89 1.47
CA PHE A 600 -13.61 -8.28 0.25
C PHE A 600 -15.06 -7.79 0.32
N PRO A 601 -15.54 -6.99 -0.65
CA PRO A 601 -16.93 -6.51 -0.65
C PRO A 601 -17.91 -7.60 -1.12
N GLN A 602 -19.17 -7.52 -0.70
CA GLN A 602 -20.23 -8.39 -1.21
C GLN A 602 -20.70 -8.01 -2.62
N SER A 603 -20.59 -6.72 -2.96
CA SER A 603 -20.83 -6.14 -4.30
C SER A 603 -20.19 -4.75 -4.36
N ALA A 604 -20.07 -4.16 -5.56
CA ALA A 604 -19.62 -2.78 -5.70
C ALA A 604 -20.49 -1.77 -4.90
N GLY A 605 -21.77 -2.09 -4.66
CA GLY A 605 -22.69 -1.27 -3.84
C GLY A 605 -22.43 -1.32 -2.33
N HIS A 606 -21.54 -2.20 -1.85
CA HIS A 606 -21.09 -2.26 -0.45
C HIS A 606 -19.81 -1.45 -0.23
N LEU A 607 -19.28 -0.77 -1.26
CA LEU A 607 -18.13 0.12 -1.08
C LEU A 607 -18.55 1.44 -0.41
N PRO A 608 -17.66 2.04 0.41
CA PRO A 608 -16.38 1.48 0.84
C PRO A 608 -16.53 0.38 1.91
N VAL A 609 -15.58 -0.55 1.99
CA VAL A 609 -15.66 -1.76 2.84
C VAL A 609 -14.50 -1.94 3.83
N TYR A 610 -13.63 -0.93 3.99
CA TYR A 610 -12.44 -1.03 4.83
C TYR A 610 -12.74 -1.32 6.31
N TYR A 611 -11.86 -2.06 6.98
CA TYR A 611 -12.11 -2.59 8.32
C TYR A 611 -12.17 -1.51 9.42
N ASN A 612 -11.37 -0.44 9.29
CA ASN A 612 -11.24 0.65 10.26
C ASN A 612 -12.30 1.74 10.08
N HIS A 613 -13.55 1.31 9.90
CA HIS A 613 -14.72 2.15 9.81
C HIS A 613 -15.03 2.86 11.13
N LEU A 614 -15.74 4.00 11.06
CA LEU A 614 -16.24 4.70 12.23
C LEU A 614 -17.48 3.96 12.79
N PRO A 615 -17.79 4.09 14.09
CA PRO A 615 -18.90 3.38 14.72
C PRO A 615 -20.27 3.50 14.03
N SER A 616 -20.51 4.60 13.30
CA SER A 616 -21.74 4.88 12.56
C SER A 616 -21.83 4.22 11.19
N ASP A 617 -20.70 3.84 10.58
CA ASP A 617 -20.63 3.64 9.12
C ASP A 617 -21.26 2.33 8.67
N LYS A 618 -21.40 1.35 9.57
CA LYS A 618 -22.07 0.07 9.32
C LYS A 618 -23.55 0.07 9.74
N GLY A 619 -24.16 1.24 9.81
CA GLY A 619 -25.57 1.39 10.17
C GLY A 619 -25.86 1.18 11.66
N PHE A 620 -27.07 1.58 12.05
CA PHE A 620 -27.53 1.57 13.44
C PHE A 620 -28.33 0.31 13.77
N TYR A 621 -29.18 -0.15 12.84
CA TYR A 621 -30.12 -1.24 13.04
C TYR A 621 -29.52 -2.62 12.79
N LYS A 622 -28.60 -2.73 11.81
CA LYS A 622 -27.88 -3.96 11.46
C LYS A 622 -28.79 -5.18 11.33
N ARG A 623 -29.92 -5.01 10.64
CA ARG A 623 -30.99 -6.00 10.57
C ARG A 623 -31.38 -6.21 9.11
N PRO A 624 -30.59 -6.96 8.33
CA PRO A 624 -30.95 -7.27 6.94
C PRO A 624 -32.26 -8.05 6.88
N GLY A 625 -33.01 -7.84 5.81
CA GLY A 625 -34.29 -8.51 5.55
C GLY A 625 -34.24 -9.40 4.31
N SER A 626 -35.41 -9.83 3.85
CA SER A 626 -35.62 -10.56 2.59
C SER A 626 -36.54 -9.75 1.66
N TYR A 627 -36.72 -10.21 0.43
CA TYR A 627 -37.66 -9.58 -0.51
C TYR A 627 -39.12 -9.63 -0.03
N GLU A 628 -39.46 -10.58 0.85
CA GLU A 628 -40.77 -10.70 1.50
C GLU A 628 -40.90 -9.83 2.75
N GLN A 629 -39.78 -9.50 3.42
CA GLN A 629 -39.76 -8.69 4.62
C GLN A 629 -38.54 -7.74 4.64
N SER A 630 -38.78 -6.45 4.39
CA SER A 630 -37.75 -5.43 4.37
C SER A 630 -36.98 -5.32 5.69
N GLY A 631 -35.65 -5.28 5.60
CA GLY A 631 -34.74 -4.98 6.71
C GLY A 631 -34.26 -3.54 6.73
N ARG A 632 -33.14 -3.32 7.43
CA ARG A 632 -32.42 -2.04 7.56
C ARG A 632 -30.92 -2.30 7.62
N ASP A 633 -30.17 -1.41 6.98
CA ASP A 633 -28.70 -1.36 6.97
C ASP A 633 -28.03 -2.66 6.50
N TYR A 634 -28.19 -3.14 5.25
CA TYR A 634 -29.02 -2.67 4.14
C TYR A 634 -30.37 -3.40 4.11
N VAL A 635 -31.29 -3.00 3.22
CA VAL A 635 -32.66 -3.56 3.19
C VAL A 635 -32.66 -5.09 3.03
N PHE A 636 -31.79 -5.63 2.18
CA PHE A 636 -31.74 -7.05 1.79
C PHE A 636 -30.34 -7.68 1.95
N SER A 637 -29.39 -6.98 2.57
CA SER A 637 -28.00 -7.45 2.71
C SER A 637 -27.36 -6.88 3.96
N SER A 638 -26.38 -7.60 4.51
CA SER A 638 -25.52 -7.12 5.60
C SER A 638 -24.48 -6.13 5.05
N PRO A 639 -24.00 -5.14 5.82
CA PRO A 639 -22.89 -4.27 5.42
C PRO A 639 -21.52 -4.90 5.71
N GLU A 640 -21.48 -6.12 6.25
CA GLU A 640 -20.23 -6.83 6.55
C GLU A 640 -19.49 -7.27 5.28
N PRO A 641 -18.15 -7.37 5.30
CA PRO A 641 -17.39 -7.90 4.18
C PRO A 641 -17.62 -9.41 3.99
N LEU A 642 -17.27 -9.93 2.80
CA LEU A 642 -17.13 -11.37 2.58
C LEU A 642 -15.98 -11.93 3.42
N TRP A 643 -14.85 -11.27 3.43
CA TRP A 643 -13.73 -11.55 4.33
C TRP A 643 -13.11 -10.23 4.73
N ALA A 644 -12.90 -10.00 6.01
CA ALA A 644 -12.34 -8.74 6.48
C ALA A 644 -10.81 -8.69 6.31
N PHE A 645 -10.26 -7.48 6.40
CA PHE A 645 -8.82 -7.26 6.57
C PHE A 645 -8.22 -8.21 7.61
N GLY A 646 -7.05 -8.76 7.30
CA GLY A 646 -6.33 -9.70 8.14
C GLY A 646 -6.83 -11.13 8.07
N HIS A 647 -7.91 -11.45 7.35
CA HIS A 647 -8.37 -12.84 7.20
C HIS A 647 -7.36 -13.70 6.41
N GLY A 648 -7.10 -14.91 6.87
CA GLY A 648 -6.24 -15.89 6.20
C GLY A 648 -6.25 -17.21 6.95
N LEU A 649 -6.56 -18.32 6.26
CA LEU A 649 -6.58 -19.65 6.86
C LEU A 649 -5.23 -20.37 6.67
N SER A 650 -5.04 -21.44 7.45
CA SER A 650 -3.88 -22.33 7.38
C SER A 650 -4.34 -23.78 7.29
N TYR A 651 -3.47 -24.69 6.83
CA TYR A 651 -3.67 -26.14 6.94
C TYR A 651 -3.41 -26.69 8.36
N THR A 652 -3.07 -25.80 9.29
CA THR A 652 -2.93 -26.08 10.73
C THR A 652 -3.79 -25.09 11.51
N THR A 653 -3.90 -25.28 12.82
CA THR A 653 -4.67 -24.38 13.68
C THR A 653 -3.79 -23.75 14.75
N PHE A 654 -4.16 -22.55 15.20
CA PHE A 654 -3.43 -21.82 16.23
C PHE A 654 -4.36 -21.39 17.37
N SER A 655 -3.85 -21.43 18.60
CA SER A 655 -4.51 -20.86 19.77
C SER A 655 -3.70 -19.68 20.33
N PHE A 656 -4.42 -18.68 20.81
CA PHE A 656 -3.87 -17.49 21.47
C PHE A 656 -4.16 -17.65 22.95
N ASP A 657 -3.21 -18.24 23.68
CA ASP A 657 -3.45 -18.79 25.02
C ASP A 657 -3.49 -17.69 26.10
N LYS A 658 -2.69 -16.62 25.93
CA LYS A 658 -2.60 -15.52 26.89
C LYS A 658 -2.16 -14.21 26.21
N MET A 659 -2.77 -13.10 26.62
CA MET A 659 -2.32 -11.73 26.33
C MET A 659 -2.15 -10.96 27.64
N GLU A 660 -1.10 -10.15 27.72
CA GLU A 660 -0.83 -9.27 28.86
C GLU A 660 -0.10 -8.00 28.40
N CYS A 661 -0.63 -6.83 28.75
CA CYS A 661 0.10 -5.56 28.64
C CYS A 661 1.05 -5.39 29.84
N ASP A 662 2.23 -4.79 29.64
CA ASP A 662 3.24 -4.62 30.70
C ASP A 662 2.80 -3.69 31.83
N LYS A 663 1.89 -2.76 31.56
CA LYS A 663 1.24 -1.87 32.52
C LYS A 663 -0.26 -1.71 32.23
N ASN A 664 -0.97 -1.12 33.18
CA ASN A 664 -2.37 -0.69 33.02
C ASN A 664 -2.52 0.81 32.82
N ILE A 665 -1.51 1.62 33.15
CA ILE A 665 -1.52 3.09 33.02
C ILE A 665 -0.20 3.52 32.40
N TYR A 666 -0.28 4.37 31.38
CA TYR A 666 0.86 4.83 30.60
C TYR A 666 0.94 6.35 30.53
N ALA A 667 2.16 6.89 30.52
CA ALA A 667 2.43 8.29 30.17
C ALA A 667 2.51 8.48 28.66
N SER A 668 2.39 9.72 28.17
CA SER A 668 2.42 10.03 26.73
C SER A 668 3.73 9.64 26.01
N GLY A 669 4.84 9.58 26.74
CA GLY A 669 6.15 9.15 26.22
C GLY A 669 6.42 7.65 26.37
N ASP A 670 5.50 6.87 26.95
CA ASP A 670 5.68 5.44 27.12
C ASP A 670 5.46 4.66 25.81
N THR A 671 5.88 3.41 25.81
CA THR A 671 5.50 2.40 24.81
C THR A 671 4.75 1.29 25.52
N ILE A 672 3.61 0.91 24.95
CA ILE A 672 2.79 -0.22 25.41
C ILE A 672 3.45 -1.50 24.88
N GLU A 673 3.85 -2.40 25.77
CA GLU A 673 4.36 -3.72 25.40
C GLU A 673 3.29 -4.78 25.67
N VAL A 674 2.84 -5.43 24.60
CA VAL A 674 1.79 -6.47 24.67
C VAL A 674 2.41 -7.81 24.38
N LYS A 675 2.43 -8.68 25.40
CA LYS A 675 2.92 -10.05 25.31
C LYS A 675 1.78 -10.97 24.92
N VAL A 676 1.98 -11.76 23.87
CA VAL A 676 0.98 -12.72 23.38
C VAL A 676 1.62 -14.11 23.25
N GLN A 677 0.99 -15.11 23.83
CA GLN A 677 1.40 -16.52 23.72
C GLN A 677 0.57 -17.21 22.64
N VAL A 678 1.25 -17.75 21.63
CA VAL A 678 0.63 -18.41 20.49
C VAL A 678 1.15 -19.83 20.38
N ARG A 679 0.24 -20.78 20.18
CA ARG A 679 0.53 -22.21 20.04
C ARG A 679 -0.04 -22.75 18.74
N ASN A 680 0.73 -23.58 18.05
CA ASN A 680 0.21 -24.38 16.96
C ASN A 680 -0.46 -25.65 17.52
N THR A 681 -1.77 -25.74 17.39
CA THR A 681 -2.60 -26.83 17.88
C THR A 681 -2.86 -27.92 16.83
N GLY A 682 -2.42 -27.71 15.60
CA GLY A 682 -2.60 -28.67 14.52
C GLY A 682 -1.45 -29.67 14.40
N GLN A 683 -1.40 -30.34 13.24
CA GLN A 683 -0.47 -31.43 12.95
C GLN A 683 0.61 -31.05 11.93
N ARG A 684 0.60 -29.81 11.43
CA ARG A 684 1.56 -29.31 10.43
C ARG A 684 2.28 -28.10 10.98
N THR A 685 3.55 -27.92 10.61
CA THR A 685 4.21 -26.62 10.77
C THR A 685 3.42 -25.57 9.98
N GLY A 686 3.28 -24.37 10.54
CA GLY A 686 2.61 -23.27 9.88
C GLY A 686 3.12 -21.93 10.40
N LYS A 687 2.80 -20.87 9.65
CA LYS A 687 3.03 -19.48 10.04
C LYS A 687 1.70 -18.80 10.33
N GLU A 688 1.64 -18.02 11.40
CA GLU A 688 0.46 -17.25 11.82
C GLU A 688 0.83 -15.79 12.05
N VAL A 689 -0.10 -14.87 11.77
CA VAL A 689 0.09 -13.43 11.98
C VAL A 689 -0.71 -13.00 13.20
N VAL A 690 0.01 -12.66 14.27
CA VAL A 690 -0.56 -12.01 15.46
C VAL A 690 -0.80 -10.55 15.12
N GLN A 691 -2.06 -10.09 15.17
CA GLN A 691 -2.45 -8.73 14.83
C GLN A 691 -2.95 -8.01 16.08
N LEU A 692 -2.41 -6.82 16.36
CA LEU A 692 -2.81 -5.96 17.46
C LEU A 692 -3.49 -4.71 16.93
N TYR A 693 -4.72 -4.54 17.36
CA TYR A 693 -5.55 -3.38 17.09
C TYR A 693 -5.77 -2.55 18.36
N VAL A 694 -5.97 -1.26 18.18
CA VAL A 694 -6.32 -0.33 19.27
C VAL A 694 -7.64 0.36 18.95
N ARG A 695 -8.48 0.50 19.97
CA ARG A 695 -9.69 1.33 19.94
C ARG A 695 -9.59 2.37 21.05
N ASP A 696 -9.70 3.63 20.68
CA ASP A 696 -9.99 4.70 21.63
C ASP A 696 -11.48 4.60 22.05
N LEU A 697 -11.73 4.45 23.36
CA LEU A 697 -13.08 4.22 23.87
C LEU A 697 -13.89 5.51 23.96
N VAL A 698 -13.25 6.63 24.28
CA VAL A 698 -13.89 7.93 24.49
C VAL A 698 -12.91 9.03 24.07
N SER A 699 -13.31 9.79 23.06
CA SER A 699 -12.52 10.85 22.46
C SER A 699 -13.39 12.05 22.08
N SER A 700 -12.77 13.21 21.87
CA SER A 700 -13.45 14.43 21.42
C SER A 700 -13.89 14.40 19.96
N VAL A 701 -13.37 13.46 19.18
CA VAL A 701 -13.69 13.25 17.75
C VAL A 701 -13.99 11.78 17.51
N VAL A 702 -14.77 11.46 16.48
CA VAL A 702 -15.12 10.05 16.20
C VAL A 702 -13.90 9.31 15.68
N THR A 703 -13.51 8.23 16.37
CA THR A 703 -12.37 7.38 16.00
C THR A 703 -12.83 6.02 15.44
N PRO A 704 -12.01 5.34 14.62
CA PRO A 704 -12.33 4.00 14.14
C PRO A 704 -12.62 2.99 15.25
N VAL A 705 -13.47 2.00 14.96
CA VAL A 705 -13.80 0.93 15.93
C VAL A 705 -12.62 0.03 16.27
N LYS A 706 -11.57 0.05 15.44
CA LYS A 706 -10.26 -0.59 15.63
C LYS A 706 -9.25 -0.07 14.60
N GLN A 707 -7.97 -0.03 14.97
CA GLN A 707 -6.86 0.39 14.11
C GLN A 707 -5.67 -0.52 14.35
N LEU A 708 -5.09 -1.11 13.31
CA LEU A 708 -3.87 -1.90 13.39
C LEU A 708 -2.73 -1.00 13.85
N LYS A 709 -2.01 -1.43 14.89
CA LYS A 709 -0.88 -0.68 15.45
C LYS A 709 0.38 -1.52 15.59
N ALA A 710 0.27 -2.85 15.53
CA ALA A 710 1.40 -3.77 15.48
C ALA A 710 0.97 -5.13 14.94
N PHE A 711 1.91 -5.88 14.37
CA PHE A 711 1.72 -7.29 14.04
C PHE A 711 3.05 -8.04 14.10
N ALA A 712 2.99 -9.37 14.16
CA ALA A 712 4.15 -10.24 14.03
C ALA A 712 3.78 -11.57 13.40
N LYS A 713 4.59 -12.05 12.46
CA LYS A 713 4.45 -13.36 11.83
C LYS A 713 5.37 -14.37 12.51
N LEU A 714 4.80 -15.48 12.99
CA LEU A 714 5.51 -16.52 13.73
C LEU A 714 5.43 -17.85 13.00
N GLU A 715 6.56 -18.53 12.82
CA GLU A 715 6.57 -19.95 12.41
C GLU A 715 6.58 -20.86 13.64
N LEU A 716 5.68 -21.84 13.67
CA LEU A 716 5.50 -22.77 14.77
C LEU A 716 5.35 -24.21 14.25
N LYS A 717 6.13 -25.13 14.82
CA LYS A 717 5.98 -26.58 14.64
C LYS A 717 4.72 -27.09 15.37
N PRO A 718 4.20 -28.29 15.03
CA PRO A 718 3.07 -28.89 15.76
C PRO A 718 3.31 -28.93 17.28
N GLY A 719 2.36 -28.40 18.06
CA GLY A 719 2.42 -28.33 19.52
C GLY A 719 3.35 -27.26 20.09
N GLU A 720 4.19 -26.60 19.27
CA GLU A 720 5.09 -25.53 19.70
C GLU A 720 4.29 -24.30 20.16
N GLN A 721 4.74 -23.68 21.24
CA GLN A 721 4.24 -22.40 21.73
C GLN A 721 5.39 -21.38 21.77
N LYS A 722 5.14 -20.17 21.28
CA LYS A 722 6.05 -19.02 21.40
C LYS A 722 5.33 -17.82 22.00
N GLU A 723 6.10 -16.98 22.67
CA GLU A 723 5.67 -15.65 23.09
C GLU A 723 6.20 -14.62 22.10
N VAL A 724 5.35 -13.63 21.77
CA VAL A 724 5.73 -12.46 20.97
C VAL A 724 5.40 -11.19 21.74
N ILE A 725 6.25 -10.17 21.58
CA ILE A 725 6.07 -8.86 22.18
C ILE A 725 5.78 -7.85 21.08
N LEU A 726 4.57 -7.32 21.07
CA LEU A 726 4.15 -6.26 20.18
C LEU A 726 4.29 -4.92 20.89
N LYS A 727 4.75 -3.88 20.18
CA LYS A 727 5.04 -2.56 20.76
C LYS A 727 4.22 -1.48 20.08
N VAL A 728 3.54 -0.67 20.89
CA VAL A 728 2.78 0.48 20.40
C VAL A 728 3.22 1.72 21.18
N PRO A 729 3.96 2.66 20.55
CA PRO A 729 4.25 3.94 21.18
C PRO A 729 2.95 4.67 21.52
N VAL A 730 2.81 5.17 22.75
CA VAL A 730 1.60 5.91 23.16
C VAL A 730 1.40 7.17 22.29
N SER A 731 2.49 7.75 21.81
CA SER A 731 2.46 8.87 20.86
C SER A 731 1.74 8.55 19.55
N GLU A 732 1.59 7.27 19.16
CA GLU A 732 0.86 6.85 17.96
C GLU A 732 -0.65 6.70 18.18
N LEU A 733 -1.14 6.98 19.40
CA LEU A 733 -2.56 7.01 19.74
C LEU A 733 -3.17 8.43 19.60
N TYR A 734 -2.46 9.33 18.92
CA TYR A 734 -2.93 10.70 18.70
C TYR A 734 -4.22 10.76 17.87
N LEU A 735 -4.93 11.86 18.06
CA LEU A 735 -6.05 12.34 17.28
C LEU A 735 -5.61 13.53 16.44
N ILE A 736 -6.37 13.85 15.39
CA ILE A 736 -6.16 15.03 14.56
C ILE A 736 -7.23 16.08 14.88
N ASP A 737 -6.82 17.31 15.16
CA ASP A 737 -7.75 18.43 15.38
C ASP A 737 -8.28 19.01 14.05
N LYS A 738 -9.13 20.04 14.15
CA LYS A 738 -9.75 20.69 12.99
C LYS A 738 -8.76 21.48 12.12
N GLU A 739 -7.54 21.73 12.61
CA GLU A 739 -6.44 22.36 11.87
C GLU A 739 -5.49 21.33 11.23
N GLY A 740 -5.70 20.03 11.49
CA GLY A 740 -4.81 18.97 11.03
C GLY A 740 -3.57 18.78 11.90
N ILE A 741 -3.61 19.19 13.17
CA ILE A 741 -2.50 19.08 14.12
C ILE A 741 -2.73 17.85 15.01
N PRO A 742 -1.71 17.00 15.20
CA PRO A 742 -1.83 15.84 16.08
C PRO A 742 -1.83 16.26 17.55
N PHE A 743 -2.73 15.68 18.34
CA PHE A 743 -2.80 15.84 19.80
C PHE A 743 -3.21 14.52 20.46
N LEU A 744 -2.86 14.30 21.72
CA LEU A 744 -3.19 13.09 22.46
C LEU A 744 -4.10 13.43 23.64
N GLU A 745 -5.22 12.72 23.78
CA GLU A 745 -6.13 12.86 24.91
C GLU A 745 -5.82 11.79 25.98
N PRO A 746 -5.88 12.15 27.28
CA PRO A 746 -5.90 11.14 28.33
C PRO A 746 -7.23 10.39 28.29
N GLY A 747 -7.20 9.08 28.50
CA GLY A 747 -8.39 8.26 28.33
C GLY A 747 -8.14 6.76 28.44
N GLU A 748 -9.18 5.99 28.21
CA GLU A 748 -9.12 4.53 28.16
C GLU A 748 -9.02 4.04 26.72
N PHE A 749 -8.10 3.10 26.48
CA PHE A 749 -7.88 2.47 25.20
C PHE A 749 -8.06 0.97 25.33
N GLU A 750 -8.86 0.37 24.45
CA GLU A 750 -9.01 -1.08 24.34
C GLU A 750 -7.95 -1.64 23.38
N ILE A 751 -7.01 -2.40 23.92
CA ILE A 751 -6.05 -3.22 23.19
C ILE A 751 -6.74 -4.51 22.78
N GLN A 752 -6.71 -4.82 21.50
CA GLN A 752 -7.37 -5.99 20.89
C GLN A 752 -6.32 -6.84 20.18
N VAL A 753 -6.28 -8.14 20.46
CA VAL A 753 -5.40 -9.09 19.76
C VAL A 753 -6.23 -10.18 19.09
N GLY A 754 -5.90 -10.46 17.83
CA GLY A 754 -6.55 -11.48 17.02
C GLY A 754 -5.67 -11.92 15.85
N ASN A 755 -6.24 -12.74 14.98
CA ASN A 755 -5.62 -13.16 13.72
C ASN A 755 -6.35 -12.63 12.47
N ALA A 756 -7.40 -11.84 12.66
CA ALA A 756 -8.04 -11.03 11.63
C ALA A 756 -8.78 -9.86 12.29
N SER A 757 -9.13 -8.83 11.52
CA SER A 757 -9.85 -7.66 12.07
C SER A 757 -11.27 -8.00 12.53
N ASP A 758 -11.89 -9.06 12.02
CA ASP A 758 -13.19 -9.59 12.47
C ASP A 758 -13.06 -10.76 13.47
N CYS A 759 -11.84 -11.24 13.72
CA CYS A 759 -11.54 -12.34 14.65
C CYS A 759 -10.65 -11.86 15.81
N ILE A 760 -11.23 -11.05 16.71
CA ILE A 760 -10.56 -10.60 17.93
C ILE A 760 -10.73 -11.66 19.03
N LEU A 761 -9.62 -12.20 19.51
CA LEU A 761 -9.58 -13.32 20.46
C LEU A 761 -9.39 -12.84 21.90
N GLN A 762 -8.62 -11.76 22.10
CA GLN A 762 -8.27 -11.24 23.42
C GLN A 762 -8.36 -9.71 23.45
N LYS A 763 -8.73 -9.16 24.61
CA LYS A 763 -8.89 -7.73 24.83
C LYS A 763 -8.43 -7.32 26.22
N GLN A 764 -7.85 -6.14 26.34
CA GLN A 764 -7.50 -5.52 27.61
C GLN A 764 -7.68 -4.00 27.50
N VAL A 765 -8.29 -3.39 28.52
CA VAL A 765 -8.37 -1.93 28.62
C VAL A 765 -7.19 -1.41 29.40
N ILE A 766 -6.54 -0.38 28.87
CA ILE A 766 -5.46 0.37 29.52
C ILE A 766 -5.87 1.85 29.62
N GLY A 767 -5.21 2.59 30.50
CA GLY A 767 -5.34 4.04 30.57
C GLY A 767 -4.09 4.77 30.12
N VAL A 768 -4.28 5.94 29.52
CA VAL A 768 -3.21 6.86 29.11
C VAL A 768 -3.44 8.20 29.81
N GLY A 769 -2.40 8.74 30.44
CA GLY A 769 -2.46 10.01 31.17
C GLY A 769 -3.25 9.94 32.49
N ASP A 770 -3.76 11.10 32.94
CA ASP A 770 -4.50 11.20 34.20
C ASP A 770 -6.00 10.87 34.00
N ILE A 771 -6.34 9.61 34.30
CA ILE A 771 -7.69 9.05 34.15
C ILE A 771 -8.65 9.57 35.25
N SER A 772 -8.14 10.27 36.27
CA SER A 772 -9.00 10.85 37.32
C SER A 772 -9.92 11.97 36.79
N VAL A 773 -9.54 12.59 35.65
CA VAL A 773 -10.27 13.70 35.01
C VAL A 773 -11.42 13.20 34.12
N THR A 774 -11.32 12.02 33.53
CA THR A 774 -12.41 11.41 32.73
C THR A 774 -13.51 10.77 33.59
N ALA A 775 -13.23 10.51 34.88
CA ALA A 775 -14.23 10.02 35.84
C ALA A 775 -15.23 11.09 36.34
N VAL A 776 -15.15 12.33 35.84
CA VAL A 776 -15.96 13.48 36.31
C VAL A 776 -17.42 13.46 35.80
N SER A 777 -17.86 12.47 35.01
CA SER A 777 -19.26 12.41 34.55
C SER A 777 -20.04 11.13 34.84
N VAL A 778 -19.48 10.16 35.59
CA VAL A 778 -20.21 8.90 35.90
C VAL A 778 -20.24 8.56 37.41
N SER A 779 -19.47 9.25 38.25
CA SER A 779 -19.34 8.89 39.68
C SER A 779 -20.45 9.43 40.60
N SER A 780 -21.49 10.12 40.09
CA SER A 780 -22.63 10.59 40.89
C SER A 780 -23.86 9.67 40.85
N MET A 781 -23.68 8.35 40.79
CA MET A 781 -24.76 7.41 41.12
C MET A 781 -24.22 6.25 41.97
N LYS A 782 -23.66 6.58 43.14
CA LYS A 782 -23.65 5.62 44.24
C LYS A 782 -25.11 5.31 44.59
N GLN A 783 -25.49 4.06 44.34
CA GLN A 783 -26.73 3.43 44.75
C GLN A 783 -27.00 3.71 46.24
N ASN A 784 -27.84 4.69 46.52
CA ASN A 784 -28.70 4.60 47.69
C ASN A 784 -29.70 3.49 47.38
N GLN A 785 -29.65 2.38 48.10
CA GLN A 785 -30.74 1.41 48.14
C GLN A 785 -31.98 2.11 48.75
N VAL A 786 -32.71 2.84 47.91
CA VAL A 786 -34.04 3.33 48.25
C VAL A 786 -34.95 2.10 48.20
N LYS A 787 -35.64 1.81 49.31
CA LYS A 787 -36.78 0.89 49.28
C LYS A 787 -37.84 1.49 48.37
N THR A 788 -37.94 1.00 47.14
CA THR A 788 -38.96 1.39 46.16
C THR A 788 -40.10 0.37 46.15
N GLY A 789 -41.31 0.76 45.75
CA GLY A 789 -42.46 -0.16 45.67
C GLY A 789 -43.50 -0.03 46.79
N THR A 790 -43.34 0.92 47.73
CA THR A 790 -44.22 1.09 48.91
C THR A 790 -45.19 2.27 48.80
N GLY A 791 -45.02 3.12 47.79
CA GLY A 791 -45.83 4.29 47.53
C GLY A 791 -47.27 3.98 47.10
N LYS A 792 -48.10 5.03 47.03
CA LYS A 792 -49.49 4.91 46.61
C LYS A 792 -49.57 4.28 45.23
N LYS A 793 -50.52 3.34 45.06
CA LYS A 793 -50.75 2.66 43.80
C LYS A 793 -51.40 3.63 42.80
N ILE A 794 -50.73 3.84 41.67
CA ILE A 794 -51.20 4.70 40.58
C ILE A 794 -51.38 3.91 39.29
N THR A 795 -52.13 4.48 38.35
CA THR A 795 -52.22 3.99 36.97
C THR A 795 -51.34 4.87 36.10
N MET A 796 -50.48 4.26 35.30
CA MET A 796 -49.55 4.96 34.44
C MET A 796 -49.61 4.41 33.02
N ARG A 797 -49.46 5.30 32.02
CA ARG A 797 -49.35 4.93 30.60
C ARG A 797 -48.15 5.57 29.96
N GLY A 798 -47.74 5.07 28.80
CA GLY A 798 -46.69 5.71 28.03
C GLY A 798 -46.48 5.04 26.69
N VAL A 799 -45.57 5.62 25.91
CA VAL A 799 -45.10 5.04 24.67
C VAL A 799 -43.59 4.85 24.75
N VAL A 800 -43.13 3.67 24.36
CA VAL A 800 -41.72 3.36 24.16
C VAL A 800 -41.37 3.56 22.69
N ARG A 801 -40.34 4.35 22.43
CA ARG A 801 -39.83 4.63 21.07
C ARG A 801 -38.33 4.38 20.98
N ASP A 802 -37.82 4.15 19.78
CA ASP A 802 -36.37 4.11 19.52
C ASP A 802 -35.81 5.52 19.32
N VAL A 803 -34.50 5.62 19.05
CA VAL A 803 -33.80 6.88 18.79
C VAL A 803 -34.35 7.71 17.62
N GLN A 804 -35.07 7.08 16.68
CA GLN A 804 -35.73 7.73 15.54
C GLN A 804 -37.22 8.00 15.78
N ALA A 805 -37.68 7.91 17.04
CA ALA A 805 -39.08 8.06 17.44
C ALA A 805 -40.02 6.98 16.87
N THR A 806 -39.50 5.85 16.38
CA THR A 806 -40.33 4.70 15.96
C THR A 806 -40.90 4.01 17.20
N PRO A 807 -42.21 3.71 17.28
CA PRO A 807 -42.74 2.96 18.41
C PRO A 807 -42.19 1.53 18.48
N VAL A 808 -41.81 1.07 19.68
CA VAL A 808 -41.19 -0.25 19.89
C VAL A 808 -42.19 -1.20 20.54
N GLU A 809 -42.68 -2.17 19.76
CA GLU A 809 -43.51 -3.29 20.25
C GLU A 809 -42.68 -4.30 21.05
N GLY A 810 -43.29 -5.00 22.02
CA GLY A 810 -42.65 -6.14 22.68
C GLY A 810 -41.60 -5.77 23.73
N VAL A 811 -41.65 -4.55 24.29
CA VAL A 811 -40.78 -4.14 25.40
C VAL A 811 -41.38 -4.60 26.71
N HIS A 812 -40.65 -5.44 27.44
CA HIS A 812 -41.03 -5.93 28.76
C HIS A 812 -40.73 -4.87 29.81
N ILE A 813 -41.70 -4.60 30.68
CA ILE A 813 -41.61 -3.56 31.72
C ILE A 813 -41.67 -4.23 33.08
N TYR A 814 -40.56 -4.20 33.82
CA TYR A 814 -40.43 -4.80 35.15
C TYR A 814 -40.49 -3.75 36.25
N SER A 815 -41.13 -4.08 37.36
CA SER A 815 -41.04 -3.34 38.62
C SER A 815 -39.81 -3.80 39.40
N MET A 816 -38.91 -2.88 39.76
CA MET A 816 -37.82 -3.16 40.69
C MET A 816 -38.34 -3.42 42.11
N GLY A 817 -39.35 -2.67 42.56
CA GLY A 817 -39.90 -2.79 43.91
C GLY A 817 -40.62 -4.13 44.14
N ASN A 818 -41.41 -4.59 43.17
CA ASN A 818 -42.19 -5.84 43.28
C ASN A 818 -41.52 -7.05 42.62
N LYS A 819 -40.43 -6.84 41.87
CA LYS A 819 -39.70 -7.89 41.12
C LYS A 819 -40.59 -8.71 40.19
N THR A 820 -41.58 -8.07 39.58
CA THR A 820 -42.53 -8.70 38.65
C THR A 820 -42.60 -7.92 37.35
N GLU A 821 -42.85 -8.63 36.26
CA GLU A 821 -43.24 -8.02 34.99
C GLU A 821 -44.63 -7.41 35.09
N LEU A 822 -44.78 -6.16 34.67
CA LEU A 822 -46.02 -5.41 34.77
C LEU A 822 -46.78 -5.32 33.44
N ALA A 823 -46.07 -5.21 32.32
CA ALA A 823 -46.68 -5.14 30.99
C ALA A 823 -45.65 -5.38 29.88
N VAL A 824 -46.17 -5.61 28.67
CA VAL A 824 -45.43 -5.60 27.41
C VAL A 824 -46.04 -4.55 26.49
N THR A 825 -45.21 -3.77 25.77
CA THR A 825 -45.73 -2.76 24.84
C THR A 825 -46.43 -3.38 23.63
N ASN A 826 -47.50 -2.74 23.15
CA ASN A 826 -48.25 -3.16 21.96
C ASN A 826 -47.56 -2.73 20.64
N LYS A 827 -48.18 -3.02 19.48
CA LYS A 827 -47.73 -2.59 18.13
C LYS A 827 -47.47 -1.10 17.96
N LYS A 828 -48.08 -0.25 18.79
CA LYS A 828 -47.89 1.20 18.80
C LYS A 828 -46.87 1.67 19.84
N GLY A 829 -46.13 0.73 20.45
CA GLY A 829 -45.18 0.99 21.53
C GLY A 829 -45.86 1.41 22.84
N GLU A 830 -47.19 1.35 22.92
CA GLU A 830 -47.94 1.84 24.08
C GLU A 830 -47.99 0.78 25.19
N TYR A 831 -47.98 1.24 26.43
CA TYR A 831 -48.18 0.41 27.61
C TYR A 831 -49.10 1.09 28.63
N LEU A 832 -49.73 0.26 29.47
CA LEU A 832 -50.57 0.69 30.59
C LEU A 832 -50.28 -0.18 31.80
N LEU A 833 -49.77 0.44 32.87
CA LEU A 833 -49.50 -0.21 34.15
C LEU A 833 -50.61 0.16 35.13
N LYS A 834 -51.30 -0.84 35.67
CA LYS A 834 -52.31 -0.65 36.72
C LYS A 834 -51.68 -1.02 38.05
N GLN A 835 -51.83 -0.14 39.05
CA GLN A 835 -51.32 -0.36 40.41
C GLN A 835 -49.79 -0.44 40.52
N VAL A 836 -49.07 0.44 39.82
CA VAL A 836 -47.64 0.65 40.06
C VAL A 836 -47.45 1.56 41.27
N ALA A 837 -46.44 1.32 42.11
CA ALA A 837 -46.20 2.21 43.24
C ALA A 837 -45.63 3.54 42.75
N SER A 838 -46.07 4.66 43.33
CA SER A 838 -45.65 6.01 42.92
C SER A 838 -44.15 6.27 43.12
N ASP A 839 -43.48 5.47 43.93
CA ASP A 839 -42.05 5.50 44.26
C ASP A 839 -41.24 4.38 43.57
N ASP A 840 -41.84 3.64 42.63
CA ASP A 840 -41.20 2.50 41.97
C ASP A 840 -40.14 2.93 40.94
N ILE A 841 -39.27 1.99 40.57
CA ILE A 841 -38.36 2.11 39.42
C ILE A 841 -38.75 1.03 38.42
N LEU A 842 -38.91 1.44 37.16
CA LEU A 842 -39.30 0.55 36.08
C LEU A 842 -38.13 0.25 35.17
N ILE A 843 -37.94 -1.02 34.86
CA ILE A 843 -36.94 -1.49 33.90
C ILE A 843 -37.66 -1.81 32.59
N PHE A 844 -37.30 -1.10 31.53
CA PHE A 844 -37.76 -1.37 30.17
C PHE A 844 -36.69 -2.19 29.47
N SER A 845 -37.02 -3.41 29.07
CA SER A 845 -36.07 -4.35 28.48
C SER A 845 -36.64 -5.03 27.25
N LYS A 846 -35.80 -5.15 26.23
CA LYS A 846 -36.08 -5.89 24.99
C LYS A 846 -34.76 -6.35 24.41
N GLU A 847 -34.72 -7.58 23.92
CA GLU A 847 -33.55 -8.10 23.20
C GLU A 847 -33.18 -7.20 22.01
N GLY A 848 -31.89 -6.89 21.87
CA GLY A 848 -31.37 -5.95 20.87
C GLY A 848 -31.46 -4.46 21.25
N TYR A 849 -31.96 -4.11 22.45
CA TYR A 849 -32.00 -2.73 22.96
C TYR A 849 -31.25 -2.63 24.30
N VAL A 850 -30.68 -1.46 24.59
CA VAL A 850 -30.11 -1.17 25.91
C VAL A 850 -31.28 -1.03 26.89
N SER A 851 -31.27 -1.84 27.96
CA SER A 851 -32.29 -1.76 28.99
C SER A 851 -32.25 -0.40 29.70
N LYS A 852 -33.42 0.15 30.04
CA LYS A 852 -33.51 1.49 30.62
C LYS A 852 -34.30 1.50 31.92
N GLU A 853 -33.72 2.09 32.95
CA GLU A 853 -34.37 2.31 34.23
C GLU A 853 -35.02 3.69 34.28
N MET A 854 -36.27 3.76 34.73
CA MET A 854 -37.03 5.00 34.83
C MET A 854 -37.75 5.05 36.18
N SER A 855 -37.52 6.10 36.97
CA SER A 855 -38.29 6.32 38.20
C SER A 855 -39.71 6.79 37.88
N VAL A 856 -40.70 6.25 38.59
CA VAL A 856 -42.11 6.58 38.40
C VAL A 856 -42.42 8.00 38.89
N GLU A 857 -41.83 8.43 40.02
CA GLU A 857 -41.98 9.77 40.62
C GLU A 857 -43.43 10.30 40.66
N GLY A 858 -44.41 9.44 40.88
CA GLY A 858 -45.84 9.79 40.89
C GLY A 858 -46.44 10.21 39.54
N ARG A 859 -45.72 10.03 38.42
CA ARG A 859 -46.16 10.44 37.07
C ARG A 859 -47.26 9.51 36.55
N SER A 860 -48.28 10.08 35.89
CA SER A 860 -49.35 9.32 35.22
C SER A 860 -49.04 9.01 33.75
N VAL A 861 -48.07 9.72 33.16
CA VAL A 861 -47.57 9.49 31.80
C VAL A 861 -46.04 9.43 31.81
N LEU A 862 -45.47 8.39 31.22
CA LEU A 862 -44.02 8.19 31.14
C LEU A 862 -43.64 7.66 29.75
N ASN A 863 -43.21 8.53 28.86
CA ASN A 863 -42.68 8.09 27.56
C ASN A 863 -41.20 7.73 27.72
N VAL A 864 -40.78 6.67 27.03
CA VAL A 864 -39.43 6.13 27.16
C VAL A 864 -38.80 6.01 25.78
N ARG A 865 -37.53 6.37 25.69
CA ARG A 865 -36.70 6.14 24.52
C ARG A 865 -35.68 5.05 24.85
N LEU A 866 -35.78 3.90 24.19
CA LEU A 866 -34.79 2.81 24.28
C LEU A 866 -33.63 3.05 23.31
#